data_AF-A0A537BFV2-F1
#
_entry.id   AF-A0A537BFV2-F1
#
_cell.length_a   1.000
_cell.length_b   1.000
_cell.length_c   1.000
_cell.angle_alpha   90.00
_cell.angle_beta   90.00
_cell.angle_gamma   90.00
#
_symmetry.space_group_name_H-M   'P 1'
#
loop_
_entity.id
_entity.type
_entity.pdbx_description
1 polymer ?
#
loop_
_entity_poly.entity_id
_entity_poly.type
_entity_poly.pdbx_seq_one_letter_code
_entity_poly.pdbx_strand_id
1 'polypeptide(L)'
;LLQVDVNRQRLDEPVLVLRREDGTLLIAGEDLDRWRLRRPSTPPYEHEGRLFYPSSDLPSLKLSLDERTQTLTISADPQAFAGTVQAVTGQRYPPPVLPQPGGFFNYTLSGTRIQDTTTRNGLFEAGFFSQHGVFTSSVVAPELTRSQGWLRLDSTYAVDYPAELVSVRLGDTITRPGTWGRAVRIGGAQYGTNFSTQPGFIRSPVLQAAGSAVLPSTVDVFMNNALVQRSAVPPGPFSIQNIPVVTGSGEVRMVVRDLLGREQVITQPFYSSATLLKQGLADYSCEVGAIRNNFAVESNDYGQAVGAATYRRGITDYFTGEVRGEATRDLQAVGFSSAVRAGNFGVLSGTFAGSRSEAGVGRLLGLGVEHLSGSISVALQTQVTSPDFRQTGMEPNELPRRRQTFGTIGYAMGPLGSLSATYGIQQFRDQPQAEIATLTYSVPLGKVGNLSLTALRSYGAAGATTVFATVTIPLGELTSGTVTFDRTRDSATGATSENRTLVMQKGLPLGDGYGYRVQRRNEDLLGSYSLQTGVGTYVLAIPLGELTSGTVTFDRTRDSATGATSENRTLVMQKGLPLGDGYGYRVQRRNEDLLGSYSLQTGVGTYVLEASRPKEGPGAARVGITGGIGVVGGHPFFSRALTDSFGVVRVADYSNVRVLQDNQVVAQTDGQGYAVLPRLRSYDRNQVSIDHNDLPFDAILDRLRLDAVPYLRSGVLLEFPVHRVRAATLHVLLEDGTPLPSGALARFEGKDKQFPVALRGEAYLERPDYSAGLSGAGGRSQRIGHLLRG
;
A
#
# COMPACT_ATOMS: atom_id res chain seq x y z
N LEU A 1 -7.77 -23.59 -42.04
CA LEU A 1 -7.21 -23.21 -40.72
C LEU A 1 -6.51 -21.88 -40.89
N LEU A 2 -6.76 -20.92 -40.01
CA LEU A 2 -6.17 -19.58 -40.05
C LEU A 2 -5.58 -19.24 -38.68
N GLN A 3 -4.42 -18.59 -38.69
CA GLN A 3 -3.92 -17.86 -37.54
C GLN A 3 -4.83 -16.65 -37.30
N VAL A 4 -5.20 -16.36 -36.05
CA VAL A 4 -6.10 -15.22 -35.75
C VAL A 4 -5.40 -14.20 -34.88
N ASP A 5 -5.52 -12.94 -35.27
CA ASP A 5 -5.09 -11.76 -34.53
C ASP A 5 -6.32 -10.91 -34.19
N VAL A 6 -6.67 -10.80 -32.90
CA VAL A 6 -7.78 -9.94 -32.44
C VAL A 6 -7.21 -8.70 -31.78
N ASN A 7 -7.50 -7.51 -32.30
CA ASN A 7 -6.97 -6.23 -31.80
C ASN A 7 -5.44 -6.25 -31.60
N ARG A 8 -4.72 -6.83 -32.56
CA ARG A 8 -3.24 -7.03 -32.56
C ARG A 8 -2.71 -8.00 -31.49
N GLN A 9 -3.59 -8.76 -30.86
CA GLN A 9 -3.22 -9.90 -30.03
C GLN A 9 -3.29 -11.18 -30.86
N ARG A 10 -2.12 -11.77 -31.09
CA ARG A 10 -2.03 -13.08 -31.75
C ARG A 10 -2.49 -14.17 -30.79
N LEU A 11 -3.40 -15.01 -31.25
CA LEU A 11 -3.94 -16.13 -30.48
C LEU A 11 -3.10 -17.38 -30.73
N ASP A 12 -2.84 -18.17 -29.68
CA ASP A 12 -1.86 -19.26 -29.78
C ASP A 12 -2.31 -20.44 -30.67
N GLU A 13 -3.60 -20.53 -30.99
CA GLU A 13 -4.16 -21.66 -31.74
C GLU A 13 -4.79 -21.21 -33.07
N PRO A 14 -4.45 -21.88 -34.19
CA PRO A 14 -5.12 -21.66 -35.47
C PRO A 14 -6.54 -22.23 -35.40
N VAL A 15 -7.50 -21.50 -35.97
CA VAL A 15 -8.92 -21.89 -35.94
C VAL A 15 -9.46 -22.22 -37.32
N LEU A 16 -10.53 -23.01 -37.34
CA LEU A 16 -11.28 -23.30 -38.54
C LEU A 16 -12.26 -22.15 -38.82
N VAL A 17 -12.08 -21.49 -39.96
CA VAL A 17 -13.00 -20.49 -40.49
C VAL A 17 -13.50 -21.02 -41.82
N LEU A 18 -14.82 -21.06 -42.01
CA LEU A 18 -15.42 -21.49 -43.28
C LEU A 18 -15.59 -20.25 -44.18
N ARG A 19 -15.50 -20.43 -45.48
CA ARG A 19 -15.74 -19.38 -46.47
C ARG A 19 -16.91 -19.78 -47.35
N ARG A 20 -17.92 -18.94 -47.45
CA ARG A 20 -19.03 -19.12 -48.41
C ARG A 20 -18.57 -18.77 -49.82
N GLU A 21 -19.33 -19.25 -50.81
CA GLU A 21 -19.07 -18.95 -52.24
C GLU A 21 -19.10 -17.44 -52.54
N ASP A 22 -19.86 -16.67 -51.77
CA ASP A 22 -19.92 -15.20 -51.84
C ASP A 22 -18.72 -14.48 -51.19
N GLY A 23 -17.77 -15.24 -50.63
CA GLY A 23 -16.59 -14.72 -49.95
C GLY A 23 -16.78 -14.38 -48.47
N THR A 24 -17.99 -14.53 -47.91
CA THR A 24 -18.27 -14.28 -46.49
C THR A 24 -17.58 -15.32 -45.61
N LEU A 25 -16.93 -14.87 -44.54
CA LEU A 25 -16.30 -15.75 -43.57
C LEU A 25 -17.32 -16.16 -42.50
N LEU A 26 -17.23 -17.41 -42.06
CA LEU A 26 -18.08 -18.03 -41.05
C LEU A 26 -17.17 -18.44 -39.88
N ILE A 27 -17.45 -17.89 -38.70
CA ILE A 27 -16.63 -18.07 -37.49
C ILE A 27 -17.42 -18.90 -36.48
N ALA A 28 -16.80 -19.92 -35.89
CA ALA A 28 -17.48 -20.75 -34.90
C ALA A 28 -17.84 -19.92 -33.65
N GLY A 29 -19.04 -20.15 -33.09
CA GLY A 29 -19.50 -19.49 -31.87
C GLY A 29 -18.65 -19.79 -30.65
N GLU A 30 -18.03 -20.97 -30.61
CA GLU A 30 -17.07 -21.34 -29.56
C GLU A 30 -15.80 -20.49 -29.65
N ASP A 31 -15.32 -20.23 -30.87
CA ASP A 31 -14.15 -19.40 -31.11
C ASP A 31 -14.46 -17.93 -30.79
N LEU A 32 -15.66 -17.43 -31.13
CA LEU A 32 -16.13 -16.11 -30.70
C LEU A 32 -16.14 -15.97 -29.17
N ASP A 33 -16.67 -16.97 -28.45
CA ASP A 33 -16.67 -16.98 -26.98
C ASP A 33 -15.25 -17.01 -26.40
N ARG A 34 -14.37 -17.83 -27.00
CA ARG A 34 -12.96 -17.93 -26.60
C ARG A 34 -12.23 -16.61 -26.77
N TRP A 35 -12.58 -15.84 -27.81
CA TRP A 35 -12.06 -14.50 -28.07
C TRP A 35 -12.84 -13.40 -27.34
N ARG A 36 -13.84 -13.80 -26.54
CA ARG A 36 -14.73 -12.93 -25.76
C ARG A 36 -15.54 -11.96 -26.61
N LEU A 37 -15.78 -12.27 -27.86
CA LEU A 37 -16.65 -11.52 -28.75
C LEU A 37 -18.10 -11.97 -28.55
N ARG A 38 -19.04 -11.02 -28.54
CA ARG A 38 -20.46 -11.34 -28.41
C ARG A 38 -20.92 -12.09 -29.67
N ARG A 39 -21.66 -13.18 -29.47
CA ARG A 39 -22.33 -13.89 -30.56
C ARG A 39 -23.41 -13.00 -31.17
N PRO A 40 -23.61 -13.03 -32.49
CA PRO A 40 -24.73 -12.35 -33.12
C PRO A 40 -26.02 -13.09 -32.78
N SER A 41 -27.15 -12.38 -32.80
CA SER A 41 -28.47 -12.97 -32.54
C SER A 41 -29.05 -13.70 -33.77
N THR A 42 -28.27 -13.86 -34.84
CA THR A 42 -28.70 -14.54 -36.06
C THR A 42 -28.57 -16.06 -35.95
N PRO A 43 -29.40 -16.84 -36.68
CA PRO A 43 -29.32 -18.29 -36.64
C PRO A 43 -27.95 -18.79 -37.13
N PRO A 44 -27.26 -19.67 -36.37
CA PRO A 44 -25.98 -20.22 -36.79
C PRO A 44 -26.12 -21.25 -37.92
N TYR A 45 -25.04 -21.46 -38.65
CA TYR A 45 -24.84 -22.55 -39.60
C TYR A 45 -24.15 -23.72 -38.89
N GLU A 46 -24.71 -24.92 -38.96
CA GLU A 46 -24.10 -26.11 -38.36
C GLU A 46 -23.17 -26.79 -39.37
N HIS A 47 -21.93 -27.07 -38.95
CA HIS A 47 -20.97 -27.84 -39.73
C HIS A 47 -20.15 -28.71 -38.78
N GLU A 48 -20.15 -30.03 -39.02
CA GLU A 48 -19.44 -31.02 -38.20
C GLU A 48 -19.76 -30.91 -36.70
N GLY A 49 -21.03 -30.63 -36.35
CA GLY A 49 -21.48 -30.48 -34.97
C GLY A 49 -21.08 -29.17 -34.29
N ARG A 50 -20.44 -28.23 -35.02
CA ARG A 50 -20.09 -26.88 -34.53
C ARG A 50 -20.97 -25.82 -35.19
N LEU A 51 -21.31 -24.79 -34.43
CA LEU A 51 -22.17 -23.70 -34.87
C LEU A 51 -21.32 -22.51 -35.34
N PHE A 52 -21.50 -22.10 -36.59
CA PHE A 52 -20.78 -21.01 -37.25
C PHE A 52 -21.67 -19.81 -37.54
N TYR A 53 -21.16 -18.60 -37.32
CA TYR A 53 -21.88 -17.35 -37.53
C TYR A 53 -21.24 -16.54 -38.66
N PRO A 54 -22.04 -15.94 -39.55
CA PRO A 54 -21.53 -15.15 -40.67
C PRO A 54 -20.90 -13.84 -40.18
N SER A 55 -19.73 -13.51 -40.72
CA SER A 55 -18.97 -12.31 -40.35
C SER A 55 -19.68 -11.01 -40.73
N SER A 56 -20.61 -11.04 -41.68
CA SER A 56 -21.47 -9.91 -42.08
C SER A 56 -22.38 -9.42 -40.95
N ASP A 57 -22.78 -10.32 -40.05
CA ASP A 57 -23.73 -10.04 -38.97
C ASP A 57 -23.02 -9.61 -37.68
N LEU A 58 -21.71 -9.38 -37.77
CA LEU A 58 -20.86 -8.87 -36.70
C LEU A 58 -20.36 -7.45 -37.05
N PRO A 59 -21.25 -6.44 -37.15
CA PRO A 59 -20.91 -5.11 -37.68
C PRO A 59 -19.89 -4.34 -36.83
N SER A 60 -19.71 -4.74 -35.57
CA SER A 60 -18.71 -4.18 -34.66
C SER A 60 -17.29 -4.75 -34.87
N LEU A 61 -17.12 -5.65 -35.84
CA LEU A 61 -15.85 -6.27 -36.22
C LEU A 61 -15.44 -5.85 -37.64
N LYS A 62 -14.19 -5.45 -37.82
CA LYS A 62 -13.56 -5.30 -39.14
C LYS A 62 -12.60 -6.47 -39.34
N LEU A 63 -12.83 -7.28 -40.36
CA LEU A 63 -12.01 -8.44 -40.67
C LEU A 63 -11.14 -8.18 -41.90
N SER A 64 -9.91 -8.66 -41.86
CA SER A 64 -8.97 -8.64 -42.97
C SER A 64 -8.27 -10.00 -43.05
N LEU A 65 -8.36 -10.68 -44.19
CA LEU A 65 -7.72 -11.96 -44.42
C LEU A 65 -6.46 -11.75 -45.27
N ASP A 66 -5.30 -12.12 -44.75
CA ASP A 66 -4.09 -12.27 -45.54
C ASP A 66 -3.93 -13.75 -45.92
N GLU A 67 -4.28 -14.08 -47.16
CA GLU A 67 -4.22 -15.44 -47.69
C GLU A 67 -2.78 -15.97 -47.79
N ARG A 68 -1.78 -15.09 -47.95
CA ARG A 68 -0.37 -15.48 -48.10
C ARG A 68 0.24 -15.93 -46.77
N THR A 69 -0.17 -15.29 -45.68
CA THR A 69 0.27 -15.62 -44.31
C THR A 69 -0.75 -16.44 -43.53
N GLN A 70 -1.88 -16.80 -44.17
CA GLN A 70 -3.02 -17.51 -43.56
C GLN A 70 -3.48 -16.85 -42.24
N THR A 71 -3.47 -15.52 -42.19
CA THR A 71 -3.77 -14.75 -40.98
C THR A 71 -5.07 -13.96 -41.14
N LEU A 72 -6.01 -14.18 -40.22
CA LEU A 72 -7.24 -13.39 -40.09
C LEU A 72 -7.05 -12.34 -39.00
N THR A 73 -6.98 -11.07 -39.41
CA THR A 73 -6.94 -9.93 -38.50
C THR A 73 -8.37 -9.45 -38.21
N ILE A 74 -8.74 -9.40 -36.94
CA ILE A 74 -10.03 -8.91 -36.44
C ILE A 74 -9.79 -7.63 -35.64
N SER A 75 -10.40 -6.52 -36.05
CA SER A 75 -10.40 -5.26 -35.31
C SER A 75 -11.80 -5.00 -34.77
N ALA A 76 -11.95 -5.06 -33.46
CA ALA A 76 -13.21 -5.01 -32.73
C ALA A 76 -13.29 -3.78 -31.83
N ASP A 77 -14.43 -3.08 -31.84
CA ASP A 77 -14.73 -2.04 -30.85
C ASP A 77 -14.86 -2.67 -29.44
N PRO A 78 -14.47 -1.98 -28.35
CA PRO A 78 -14.65 -2.50 -27.00
C PRO A 78 -16.05 -3.05 -26.71
N GLN A 79 -17.12 -2.44 -27.24
CA GLN A 79 -18.49 -2.91 -26.99
C GLN A 79 -18.82 -4.25 -27.66
N ALA A 80 -18.01 -4.69 -28.64
CA ALA A 80 -18.13 -6.00 -29.27
C ALA A 80 -17.77 -7.15 -28.33
N PHE A 81 -17.06 -6.87 -27.24
CA PHE A 81 -16.63 -7.88 -26.27
C PHE A 81 -17.68 -8.10 -25.16
N ALA A 82 -17.70 -9.32 -24.61
CA ALA A 82 -18.40 -9.64 -23.37
C ALA A 82 -17.66 -9.03 -22.17
N GLY A 83 -18.39 -8.51 -21.17
CA GLY A 83 -17.78 -7.84 -20.02
C GLY A 83 -16.93 -8.77 -19.14
N THR A 84 -15.75 -8.32 -18.70
CA THR A 84 -14.95 -9.05 -17.69
C THR A 84 -15.33 -8.58 -16.30
N VAL A 85 -15.73 -9.51 -15.44
CA VAL A 85 -15.81 -9.30 -14.00
C VAL A 85 -14.60 -10.00 -13.36
N GLN A 86 -13.62 -9.20 -12.91
CA GLN A 86 -12.61 -9.72 -11.99
C GLN A 86 -13.14 -9.52 -10.57
N ALA A 87 -13.77 -10.56 -10.04
CA ALA A 87 -14.04 -10.63 -8.61
C ALA A 87 -12.74 -10.99 -7.89
N VAL A 88 -12.37 -10.22 -6.87
CA VAL A 88 -11.39 -10.69 -5.88
C VAL A 88 -12.08 -11.83 -5.12
N THR A 89 -11.84 -13.07 -5.52
CA THR A 89 -12.20 -14.21 -4.68
C THR A 89 -11.49 -13.99 -3.34
N GLY A 90 -12.25 -13.87 -2.25
CA GLY A 90 -11.68 -13.64 -0.94
C GLY A 90 -10.58 -14.67 -0.68
N GLN A 91 -9.32 -14.24 -0.65
CA GLN A 91 -8.22 -15.10 -0.30
C GLN A 91 -8.53 -15.69 1.08
N ARG A 92 -8.48 -17.03 1.22
CA ARG A 92 -8.55 -17.66 2.54
C ARG A 92 -7.46 -17.04 3.39
N TYR A 93 -7.83 -16.35 4.46
CA TYR A 93 -6.91 -15.74 5.40
C TYR A 93 -6.01 -16.84 6.00
N PRO A 94 -4.70 -16.85 5.71
CA PRO A 94 -3.78 -17.82 6.29
C PRO A 94 -3.65 -17.54 7.79
N PRO A 95 -3.70 -18.56 8.66
CA PRO A 95 -3.55 -18.36 10.10
C PRO A 95 -2.15 -17.80 10.41
N PRO A 96 -2.04 -16.80 11.31
CA PRO A 96 -0.75 -16.27 11.72
C PRO A 96 0.13 -17.32 12.42
N VAL A 97 1.43 -17.23 12.19
CA VAL A 97 2.44 -18.07 12.83
C VAL A 97 2.58 -17.62 14.28
N LEU A 98 2.37 -18.54 15.23
CA LEU A 98 2.56 -18.24 16.65
C LEU A 98 4.03 -17.87 16.92
N PRO A 99 4.29 -16.70 17.54
CA PRO A 99 5.65 -16.26 17.77
C PRO A 99 6.29 -17.04 18.92
N GLN A 100 7.55 -17.41 18.74
CA GLN A 100 8.38 -17.93 19.84
C GLN A 100 8.70 -16.79 20.81
N PRO A 101 8.94 -17.08 22.11
CA PRO A 101 9.35 -16.06 23.07
C PRO A 101 10.58 -15.28 22.58
N GLY A 102 10.49 -13.97 22.64
CA GLY A 102 11.54 -13.06 22.20
C GLY A 102 11.29 -11.64 22.67
N GLY A 103 12.14 -10.73 22.23
CA GLY A 103 12.03 -9.33 22.59
C GLY A 103 12.78 -8.42 21.64
N PHE A 104 12.53 -7.13 21.78
CA PHE A 104 13.22 -6.10 21.02
C PHE A 104 13.41 -4.84 21.84
N PHE A 105 14.39 -4.04 21.43
CA PHE A 105 14.69 -2.72 21.96
C PHE A 105 15.04 -1.79 20.80
N ASN A 106 14.20 -0.78 20.56
CA ASN A 106 14.46 0.28 19.61
C ASN A 106 14.99 1.52 20.33
N TYR A 107 15.88 2.22 19.65
CA TYR A 107 16.38 3.51 20.12
C TYR A 107 16.49 4.50 18.97
N THR A 108 16.09 5.73 19.24
CA THR A 108 16.35 6.90 18.40
C THR A 108 17.00 7.96 19.26
N LEU A 109 18.24 8.30 18.96
CA LEU A 109 19.00 9.32 19.66
C LEU A 109 19.20 10.49 18.71
N SER A 110 19.03 11.72 19.19
CA SER A 110 19.46 12.90 18.44
C SER A 110 20.18 13.91 19.32
N GLY A 111 21.14 14.60 18.73
CA GLY A 111 21.84 15.70 19.35
C GLY A 111 21.80 16.90 18.42
N THR A 112 21.27 18.03 18.89
CA THR A 112 21.19 19.26 18.10
C THR A 112 21.95 20.36 18.81
N ARG A 113 22.92 20.96 18.12
CA ARG A 113 23.67 22.14 18.53
C ARG A 113 23.13 23.34 17.75
N ILE A 114 22.70 24.39 18.46
CA ILE A 114 22.37 25.70 17.88
C ILE A 114 23.13 26.75 18.70
N GLN A 115 23.98 27.55 18.04
CA GLN A 115 24.92 28.46 18.74
C GLN A 115 25.68 27.74 19.86
N ASP A 116 25.46 28.20 21.11
CA ASP A 116 26.07 27.71 22.33
C ASP A 116 25.24 26.72 23.13
N THR A 117 24.08 26.31 22.60
CA THR A 117 23.18 25.37 23.25
C THR A 117 23.20 24.00 22.55
N THR A 118 23.55 22.95 23.28
CA THR A 118 23.42 21.56 22.82
C THR A 118 22.25 20.93 23.54
N THR A 119 21.31 20.38 22.76
CA THR A 119 20.24 19.52 23.29
C THR A 119 20.49 18.10 22.82
N ARG A 120 20.27 17.11 23.69
CA ARG A 120 20.44 15.69 23.35
C ARG A 120 19.20 14.95 23.75
N ASN A 121 18.43 14.42 22.80
CA ASN A 121 17.16 13.75 23.06
C ASN A 121 17.24 12.27 22.70
N GLY A 122 16.41 11.46 23.34
CA GLY A 122 16.26 10.04 23.06
C GLY A 122 14.80 9.62 23.03
N LEU A 123 14.49 8.63 22.22
CA LEU A 123 13.25 7.85 22.25
C LEU A 123 13.65 6.39 22.32
N PHE A 124 13.08 5.67 23.28
CA PHE A 124 13.37 4.27 23.53
C PHE A 124 12.07 3.49 23.57
N GLU A 125 12.09 2.29 23.01
CA GLU A 125 10.97 1.37 23.05
C GLU A 125 11.50 -0.03 23.30
N ALA A 126 10.92 -0.73 24.28
CA ALA A 126 11.21 -2.12 24.54
C ALA A 126 9.94 -2.95 24.36
N GLY A 127 10.06 -4.15 23.82
CA GLY A 127 8.96 -5.08 23.73
C GLY A 127 9.37 -6.52 24.02
N PHE A 128 8.44 -7.28 24.60
CA PHE A 128 8.54 -8.73 24.72
C PHE A 128 7.34 -9.36 24.03
N PHE A 129 7.55 -10.47 23.34
CA PHE A 129 6.47 -11.20 22.66
C PHE A 129 6.59 -12.69 22.93
N SER A 130 5.45 -13.37 22.91
CA SER A 130 5.33 -14.83 22.98
C SER A 130 4.00 -15.24 22.37
N GLN A 131 3.74 -16.54 22.29
CA GLN A 131 2.44 -17.08 21.89
C GLN A 131 1.25 -16.56 22.73
N HIS A 132 1.49 -16.03 23.94
CA HIS A 132 0.44 -15.52 24.82
C HIS A 132 0.14 -14.04 24.62
N GLY A 133 0.97 -13.30 23.88
CA GLY A 133 0.79 -11.87 23.66
C GLY A 133 2.10 -11.09 23.59
N VAL A 134 1.95 -9.78 23.41
CA VAL A 134 3.03 -8.82 23.22
C VAL A 134 2.90 -7.69 24.22
N PHE A 135 3.98 -7.39 24.91
CA PHE A 135 4.11 -6.18 25.71
C PHE A 135 5.03 -5.20 25.01
N THR A 136 4.67 -3.93 25.06
CA THR A 136 5.51 -2.83 24.58
C THR A 136 5.50 -1.71 25.60
N SER A 137 6.66 -1.09 25.83
CA SER A 137 6.80 0.10 26.67
C SER A 137 7.71 1.10 26.00
N SER A 138 7.33 2.38 26.02
CA SER A 138 8.08 3.45 25.38
C SER A 138 8.40 4.60 26.34
N VAL A 139 9.54 5.25 26.12
CA VAL A 139 10.07 6.33 26.96
C VAL A 139 10.71 7.38 26.07
N VAL A 140 10.38 8.65 26.30
CA VAL A 140 11.06 9.80 25.68
C VAL A 140 11.95 10.48 26.71
N ALA A 141 13.15 10.85 26.30
CA ALA A 141 14.10 11.63 27.07
C ALA A 141 14.35 12.94 26.31
N PRO A 142 13.65 14.04 26.63
CA PRO A 142 13.86 15.33 25.96
C PRO A 142 15.30 15.85 26.11
N GLU A 143 15.95 15.52 27.24
CA GLU A 143 17.37 15.78 27.50
C GLU A 143 18.05 14.55 28.16
N LEU A 144 18.93 13.87 27.44
CA LEU A 144 19.63 12.64 27.85
C LEU A 144 20.64 12.87 28.96
N THR A 145 21.19 14.09 29.05
CA THR A 145 22.19 14.43 30.09
C THR A 145 21.57 14.73 31.46
N ARG A 146 20.26 14.94 31.52
CA ARG A 146 19.52 15.13 32.77
C ARG A 146 18.71 13.86 33.05
N SER A 147 19.02 13.17 34.15
CA SER A 147 18.26 11.99 34.57
C SER A 147 16.84 12.34 35.02
N GLN A 148 16.64 13.54 35.59
CA GLN A 148 15.31 14.10 35.80
C GLN A 148 14.75 14.61 34.46
N GLY A 149 13.66 13.99 34.00
CA GLY A 149 12.96 14.39 32.77
C GLY A 149 12.74 13.28 31.74
N TRP A 150 13.11 12.03 32.03
CA TRP A 150 12.70 10.90 31.20
C TRP A 150 11.21 10.60 31.44
N LEU A 151 10.42 10.68 30.38
CA LEU A 151 8.97 10.57 30.42
C LEU A 151 8.54 9.25 29.79
N ARG A 152 7.89 8.41 30.60
CA ARG A 152 7.24 7.20 30.11
C ARG A 152 6.03 7.61 29.27
N LEU A 153 5.93 7.07 28.06
CA LEU A 153 4.81 7.28 27.16
C LEU A 153 3.76 6.20 27.45
N ASP A 154 3.72 5.15 26.63
CA ASP A 154 2.75 4.07 26.74
C ASP A 154 3.42 2.78 27.22
N SER A 155 2.72 2.02 28.07
CA SER A 155 3.06 0.65 28.45
C SER A 155 1.84 -0.25 28.30
N THR A 156 1.87 -1.16 27.34
CA THR A 156 0.70 -1.94 26.92
C THR A 156 1.06 -3.41 26.76
N TYR A 157 0.27 -4.31 27.35
CA TYR A 157 0.24 -5.74 27.04
C TYR A 157 -0.96 -6.08 26.17
N ALA A 158 -0.76 -6.92 25.18
CA ALA A 158 -1.75 -7.17 24.14
C ALA A 158 -1.83 -8.63 23.73
N VAL A 159 -3.04 -9.11 23.58
CA VAL A 159 -3.34 -10.45 23.08
C VAL A 159 -4.34 -10.31 21.94
N ASP A 160 -3.97 -10.83 20.77
CA ASP A 160 -4.81 -10.81 19.59
C ASP A 160 -5.28 -12.23 19.27
N TYR A 161 -6.55 -12.37 18.93
CA TYR A 161 -7.24 -13.60 18.57
C TYR A 161 -7.77 -13.46 17.12
N PRO A 162 -6.93 -13.70 16.10
CA PRO A 162 -7.27 -13.35 14.71
C PRO A 162 -8.44 -14.15 14.14
N ALA A 163 -8.67 -15.38 14.62
CA ALA A 163 -9.79 -16.21 14.18
C ALA A 163 -11.14 -15.66 14.66
N GLU A 164 -11.19 -15.17 15.89
CA GLU A 164 -12.35 -14.54 16.51
C GLU A 164 -12.48 -13.05 16.17
N LEU A 165 -11.46 -12.44 15.54
CA LEU A 165 -11.35 -11.01 15.30
C LEU A 165 -11.45 -10.21 16.60
N VAL A 166 -10.79 -10.66 17.67
CA VAL A 166 -10.85 -10.03 19.00
C VAL A 166 -9.45 -9.66 19.48
N SER A 167 -9.35 -8.56 20.22
CA SER A 167 -8.14 -8.12 20.89
C SER A 167 -8.42 -7.78 22.34
N VAL A 168 -7.46 -8.12 23.21
CA VAL A 168 -7.39 -7.66 24.60
C VAL A 168 -6.15 -6.80 24.75
N ARG A 169 -6.29 -5.61 25.32
CA ARG A 169 -5.19 -4.70 25.66
C ARG A 169 -5.28 -4.37 27.14
N LEU A 170 -4.15 -4.43 27.84
CA LEU A 170 -3.99 -4.08 29.25
C LEU A 170 -2.87 -3.04 29.39
N GLY A 171 -3.02 -2.07 30.28
CA GLY A 171 -2.09 -0.95 30.42
C GLY A 171 -2.59 0.31 29.69
N ASP A 172 -1.68 1.11 29.16
CA ASP A 172 -2.06 2.32 28.40
C ASP A 172 -2.70 1.95 27.07
N THR A 173 -3.85 2.54 26.78
CA THR A 173 -4.56 2.39 25.51
C THR A 173 -5.41 3.62 25.22
N ILE A 174 -6.00 3.68 24.04
CA ILE A 174 -6.95 4.71 23.63
C ILE A 174 -8.33 4.08 23.52
N THR A 175 -9.33 4.68 24.15
CA THR A 175 -10.73 4.24 24.04
C THR A 175 -11.23 4.38 22.61
N ARG A 176 -12.08 3.46 22.16
CA ARG A 176 -12.75 3.65 20.87
C ARG A 176 -13.85 4.67 21.05
N PRO A 177 -14.03 5.65 20.13
CA PRO A 177 -15.05 6.70 20.26
C PRO A 177 -16.46 6.30 19.78
N GLY A 178 -16.60 5.23 18.98
CA GLY A 178 -17.87 4.96 18.29
C GLY A 178 -18.26 6.10 17.34
N THR A 179 -19.56 6.29 17.11
CA THR A 179 -20.07 7.29 16.15
C THR A 179 -20.11 8.71 16.72
N TRP A 180 -20.31 8.86 18.03
CA TRP A 180 -20.46 10.19 18.66
C TRP A 180 -19.46 10.50 19.76
N GLY A 181 -18.81 9.51 20.37
CA GLY A 181 -17.89 9.70 21.52
C GLY A 181 -16.56 10.36 21.14
N ARG A 182 -15.72 10.59 22.15
CA ARG A 182 -14.34 11.07 21.98
C ARG A 182 -13.36 9.98 22.37
N ALA A 183 -12.25 9.89 21.64
CA ALA A 183 -11.17 8.97 21.96
C ALA A 183 -10.32 9.61 23.07
N VAL A 184 -10.13 8.89 24.18
CA VAL A 184 -9.31 9.33 25.31
C VAL A 184 -8.26 8.29 25.63
N ARG A 185 -7.06 8.73 26.03
CA ARG A 185 -6.02 7.85 26.55
C ARG A 185 -6.39 7.42 27.98
N ILE A 186 -6.26 6.13 28.27
CA ILE A 186 -6.52 5.55 29.57
C ILE A 186 -5.40 4.58 29.95
N GLY A 187 -5.12 4.43 31.24
CA GLY A 187 -4.46 3.24 31.78
C GLY A 187 -5.52 2.27 32.30
N GLY A 188 -5.62 1.08 31.73
CA GLY A 188 -6.66 0.13 32.10
C GLY A 188 -6.73 -1.11 31.22
N ALA A 189 -7.94 -1.56 30.92
CA ALA A 189 -8.21 -2.72 30.08
C ALA A 189 -9.16 -2.32 28.93
N GLN A 190 -8.89 -2.85 27.74
CA GLN A 190 -9.76 -2.76 26.58
C GLN A 190 -9.94 -4.15 25.98
N TYR A 191 -11.19 -4.56 25.81
CA TYR A 191 -11.59 -5.79 25.13
C TYR A 191 -12.47 -5.41 23.96
N GLY A 192 -12.17 -5.86 22.74
CA GLY A 192 -13.01 -5.53 21.60
C GLY A 192 -12.63 -6.21 20.31
N THR A 193 -13.50 -6.09 19.32
CA THR A 193 -13.31 -6.62 17.97
C THR A 193 -12.15 -5.93 17.29
N ASN A 194 -11.24 -6.65 16.65
CA ASN A 194 -10.13 -6.06 15.91
C ASN A 194 -10.04 -6.65 14.51
N PHE A 195 -10.64 -5.97 13.55
CA PHE A 195 -10.60 -6.40 12.16
C PHE A 195 -9.23 -6.19 11.50
N SER A 196 -8.32 -5.42 12.10
CA SER A 196 -6.98 -5.24 11.52
C SER A 196 -6.13 -6.51 11.61
N THR A 197 -6.52 -7.47 12.45
CA THR A 197 -5.91 -8.80 12.48
C THR A 197 -6.21 -9.58 11.20
N GLN A 198 -7.15 -9.14 10.36
CA GLN A 198 -7.40 -9.70 9.03
C GLN A 198 -7.51 -8.56 7.99
N PRO A 199 -6.39 -8.06 7.44
CA PRO A 199 -6.40 -6.90 6.53
C PRO A 199 -7.30 -7.03 5.30
N GLY A 200 -7.58 -8.25 4.82
CA GLY A 200 -8.51 -8.54 3.72
C GLY A 200 -10.00 -8.65 4.12
N PHE A 201 -10.34 -8.38 5.39
CA PHE A 201 -11.70 -8.58 5.89
C PHE A 201 -12.64 -7.46 5.42
N ILE A 202 -13.58 -7.81 4.54
CA ILE A 202 -14.57 -6.89 3.96
C ILE A 202 -15.69 -6.63 4.97
N ARG A 203 -15.60 -5.49 5.68
CA ARG A 203 -16.56 -5.05 6.71
C ARG A 203 -17.84 -4.40 6.17
N SER A 204 -17.77 -3.83 4.97
CA SER A 204 -18.83 -3.00 4.37
C SER A 204 -19.14 -3.43 2.93
N PRO A 205 -20.29 -3.04 2.36
CA PRO A 205 -20.60 -3.30 0.96
C PRO A 205 -19.51 -2.74 0.03
N VAL A 206 -19.11 -3.53 -0.95
CA VAL A 206 -17.93 -3.26 -1.79
C VAL A 206 -18.23 -2.23 -2.87
N LEU A 207 -17.25 -1.37 -3.14
CA LEU A 207 -17.25 -0.50 -4.32
C LEU A 207 -16.85 -1.29 -5.56
N GLN A 208 -17.47 -0.94 -6.68
CA GLN A 208 -17.12 -1.42 -8.01
C GLN A 208 -16.73 -0.23 -8.88
N ALA A 209 -15.60 -0.33 -9.57
CA ALA A 209 -15.21 0.59 -10.61
C ALA A 209 -15.31 -0.10 -11.97
N ALA A 210 -15.79 0.60 -13.00
CA ALA A 210 -15.93 0.05 -14.34
C ALA A 210 -15.22 0.92 -15.37
N GLY A 211 -14.69 0.29 -16.42
CA GLY A 211 -13.97 0.93 -17.50
C GLY A 211 -14.05 0.10 -18.79
N SER A 212 -13.39 0.57 -19.84
CA SER A 212 -13.36 -0.12 -21.14
C SER A 212 -11.99 0.03 -21.78
N ALA A 213 -11.44 -1.05 -22.32
CA ALA A 213 -10.13 -1.07 -22.98
C ALA A 213 -10.27 -1.56 -24.44
N VAL A 214 -9.57 -0.90 -25.37
CA VAL A 214 -9.56 -1.27 -26.81
C VAL A 214 -8.50 -2.34 -27.11
N LEU A 215 -7.40 -2.32 -26.36
CA LEU A 215 -6.27 -3.23 -26.47
C LEU A 215 -6.07 -3.96 -25.13
N PRO A 216 -5.29 -5.05 -25.09
CA PRO A 216 -4.84 -5.61 -23.82
C PRO A 216 -4.11 -4.52 -23.03
N SER A 217 -4.54 -4.31 -21.80
CA SER A 217 -4.08 -3.20 -20.97
C SER A 217 -3.81 -3.67 -19.54
N THR A 218 -2.99 -2.92 -18.82
CA THR A 218 -2.87 -3.02 -17.37
C THR A 218 -3.62 -1.86 -16.73
N VAL A 219 -4.53 -2.16 -15.82
CA VAL A 219 -5.23 -1.15 -15.00
C VAL A 219 -4.53 -1.05 -13.66
N ASP A 220 -3.97 0.13 -13.40
CA ASP A 220 -3.44 0.51 -12.10
C ASP A 220 -4.51 1.31 -11.35
N VAL A 221 -5.05 0.74 -10.28
CA VAL A 221 -6.03 1.39 -9.42
C VAL A 221 -5.28 2.11 -8.31
N PHE A 222 -5.29 3.43 -8.37
CA PHE A 222 -4.78 4.30 -7.31
C PHE A 222 -5.92 4.78 -6.41
N MET A 223 -5.69 4.82 -5.11
CA MET A 223 -6.57 5.46 -4.14
C MET A 223 -5.76 6.49 -3.37
N ASN A 224 -6.18 7.76 -3.40
CA ASN A 224 -5.44 8.87 -2.77
C ASN A 224 -3.94 8.84 -3.13
N ASN A 225 -3.66 8.58 -4.42
CA ASN A 225 -2.34 8.46 -5.04
C ASN A 225 -1.49 7.23 -4.62
N ALA A 226 -1.98 6.33 -3.76
CA ALA A 226 -1.34 5.05 -3.48
C ALA A 226 -1.84 3.96 -4.44
N LEU A 227 -0.94 3.18 -5.05
CA LEU A 227 -1.32 2.03 -5.88
C LEU A 227 -1.93 0.95 -4.99
N VAL A 228 -3.22 0.71 -5.14
CA VAL A 228 -3.97 -0.30 -4.38
C VAL A 228 -3.91 -1.65 -5.09
N GLN A 229 -3.98 -1.64 -6.42
CA GLN A 229 -3.99 -2.86 -7.21
C GLN A 229 -3.53 -2.59 -8.65
N ARG A 230 -2.82 -3.55 -9.24
CA ARG A 230 -2.51 -3.62 -10.68
C ARG A 230 -3.15 -4.88 -11.24
N SER A 231 -3.88 -4.79 -12.35
CA SER A 231 -4.54 -5.94 -12.95
C SER A 231 -4.49 -5.86 -14.47
N ALA A 232 -4.11 -6.97 -15.13
CA ALA A 232 -4.21 -7.09 -16.57
C ALA A 232 -5.69 -7.22 -16.96
N VAL A 233 -6.16 -6.34 -17.82
CA VAL A 233 -7.50 -6.39 -18.40
C VAL A 233 -7.39 -6.72 -19.90
N PRO A 234 -8.11 -7.75 -20.36
CA PRO A 234 -8.21 -8.00 -21.79
C PRO A 234 -9.06 -6.91 -22.48
N PRO A 235 -9.02 -6.81 -23.82
CA PRO A 235 -9.90 -5.91 -24.57
C PRO A 235 -11.38 -6.08 -24.21
N GLY A 236 -12.13 -4.97 -24.17
CA GLY A 236 -13.55 -4.91 -23.84
C GLY A 236 -13.89 -4.11 -22.57
N PRO A 237 -15.19 -4.01 -22.22
CA PRO A 237 -15.63 -3.49 -20.95
C PRO A 237 -15.16 -4.39 -19.80
N PHE A 238 -14.65 -3.78 -18.75
CA PHE A 238 -14.21 -4.46 -17.54
C PHE A 238 -14.78 -3.78 -16.30
N SER A 239 -14.97 -4.55 -15.24
CA SER A 239 -15.25 -4.01 -13.91
C SER A 239 -14.36 -4.64 -12.87
N ILE A 240 -13.81 -3.79 -12.00
CA ILE A 240 -12.99 -4.14 -10.85
C ILE A 240 -13.91 -4.04 -9.63
N GLN A 241 -14.21 -5.19 -9.03
CA GLN A 241 -15.01 -5.29 -7.81
C GLN A 241 -14.09 -5.44 -6.58
N ASN A 242 -14.61 -5.17 -5.40
CA ASN A 242 -13.91 -5.36 -4.12
C ASN A 242 -12.70 -4.42 -3.92
N ILE A 243 -12.74 -3.19 -4.44
CA ILE A 243 -11.71 -2.18 -4.13
C ILE A 243 -11.78 -1.89 -2.62
N PRO A 244 -10.73 -2.19 -1.83
CA PRO A 244 -10.76 -1.99 -0.38
C PRO A 244 -10.82 -0.49 -0.09
N VAL A 245 -11.91 -0.06 0.56
CA VAL A 245 -12.20 1.35 0.77
C VAL A 245 -11.54 1.85 2.07
N VAL A 246 -10.82 2.97 2.00
CA VAL A 246 -10.39 3.72 3.19
C VAL A 246 -11.54 4.65 3.60
N THR A 247 -11.87 4.71 4.89
CA THR A 247 -12.93 5.58 5.43
C THR A 247 -12.60 7.06 5.19
N GLY A 248 -13.53 7.83 4.62
CA GLY A 248 -13.37 9.26 4.31
C GLY A 248 -13.74 9.62 2.87
N SER A 249 -13.52 10.88 2.50
CA SER A 249 -13.52 11.33 1.10
C SER A 249 -12.21 10.95 0.43
N GLY A 250 -12.27 10.42 -0.78
CA GLY A 250 -11.10 10.11 -1.57
C GLY A 250 -11.40 10.10 -3.06
N GLU A 251 -10.35 9.84 -3.83
CA GLU A 251 -10.43 9.68 -5.27
C GLU A 251 -9.89 8.30 -5.63
N VAL A 252 -10.69 7.49 -6.32
CA VAL A 252 -10.17 6.32 -7.04
C VAL A 252 -9.75 6.80 -8.41
N ARG A 253 -8.45 6.73 -8.70
CA ARG A 253 -7.87 7.05 -10.00
C ARG A 253 -7.40 5.75 -10.64
N MET A 254 -8.10 5.29 -11.67
CA MET A 254 -7.67 4.16 -12.48
C MET A 254 -6.82 4.67 -13.64
N VAL A 255 -5.61 4.13 -13.80
CA VAL A 255 -4.76 4.39 -14.95
C VAL A 255 -4.76 3.13 -15.80
N VAL A 256 -5.48 3.17 -16.92
CA VAL A 256 -5.49 2.10 -17.91
C VAL A 256 -4.33 2.36 -18.85
N ARG A 257 -3.28 1.53 -18.76
CA ARG A 257 -2.10 1.60 -19.61
C ARG A 257 -2.15 0.48 -20.65
N ASP A 258 -2.12 0.82 -21.92
CA ASP A 258 -2.05 -0.19 -22.99
C ASP A 258 -0.61 -0.67 -23.26
N LEU A 259 -0.46 -1.68 -24.11
CA LEU A 259 0.85 -2.24 -24.51
C LEU A 259 1.80 -1.24 -25.18
N LEU A 260 1.31 -0.09 -25.63
CA LEU A 260 2.11 0.98 -26.25
C LEU A 260 2.44 2.09 -25.25
N GLY A 261 2.08 1.92 -23.97
CA GLY A 261 2.33 2.89 -22.91
C GLY A 261 1.36 4.07 -22.87
N ARG A 262 0.27 4.05 -23.65
CA ARG A 262 -0.75 5.11 -23.62
C ARG A 262 -1.58 4.97 -22.35
N GLU A 263 -1.69 6.05 -21.60
CA GLU A 263 -2.39 6.08 -20.32
C GLU A 263 -3.75 6.78 -20.46
N GLN A 264 -4.81 6.07 -20.10
CA GLN A 264 -6.13 6.64 -19.90
C GLN A 264 -6.41 6.70 -18.40
N VAL A 265 -6.53 7.91 -17.86
CA VAL A 265 -6.82 8.13 -16.45
C VAL A 265 -8.32 8.32 -16.26
N ILE A 266 -8.94 7.44 -15.47
CA ILE A 266 -10.34 7.49 -15.07
C ILE A 266 -10.37 7.82 -13.58
N THR A 267 -10.84 9.02 -13.25
CA THR A 267 -10.95 9.51 -11.87
C THR A 267 -12.41 9.44 -11.43
N GLN A 268 -12.65 8.75 -10.31
CA GLN A 268 -13.96 8.66 -9.67
C GLN A 268 -13.85 9.13 -8.21
N PRO A 269 -14.50 10.25 -7.84
CA PRO A 269 -14.58 10.65 -6.44
C PRO A 269 -15.44 9.63 -5.68
N PHE A 270 -15.02 9.26 -4.48
CA PHE A 270 -15.82 8.45 -3.56
C PHE A 270 -15.80 9.05 -2.17
N TYR A 271 -16.88 8.84 -1.44
CA TYR A 271 -16.93 9.02 0.00
C TYR A 271 -17.45 7.71 0.58
N SER A 272 -16.74 7.16 1.56
CA SER A 272 -17.16 5.93 2.24
C SER A 272 -17.05 6.11 3.74
N SER A 273 -18.17 6.01 4.46
CA SER A 273 -18.16 5.75 5.89
C SER A 273 -18.43 4.28 6.16
N ALA A 274 -17.66 3.66 7.05
CA ALA A 274 -17.86 2.28 7.49
C ALA A 274 -19.02 2.16 8.51
N THR A 275 -20.13 2.86 8.26
CA THR A 275 -21.29 2.91 9.17
C THR A 275 -22.17 1.66 9.05
N LEU A 276 -22.25 1.05 7.87
CA LEU A 276 -22.93 -0.23 7.66
C LEU A 276 -21.97 -1.42 7.83
N LEU A 277 -22.42 -2.39 8.62
CA LEU A 277 -21.83 -3.72 8.77
C LEU A 277 -22.67 -4.74 8.00
N LYS A 278 -22.03 -5.79 7.50
CA LYS A 278 -22.73 -6.98 6.95
C LYS A 278 -23.65 -7.61 8.00
N GLN A 279 -24.73 -8.26 7.55
CA GLN A 279 -25.63 -8.96 8.46
C GLN A 279 -24.88 -9.98 9.33
N GLY A 280 -25.16 -9.96 10.63
CA GLY A 280 -24.55 -10.84 11.61
C GLY A 280 -23.19 -10.38 12.14
N LEU A 281 -22.51 -9.44 11.47
CA LEU A 281 -21.23 -8.91 11.92
C LEU A 281 -21.43 -7.93 13.08
N ALA A 282 -20.67 -8.11 14.15
CA ALA A 282 -20.65 -7.22 15.30
C ALA A 282 -19.27 -6.55 15.42
N ASP A 283 -19.26 -5.26 15.79
CA ASP A 283 -18.09 -4.47 16.15
C ASP A 283 -18.34 -3.90 17.55
N TYR A 284 -17.56 -4.32 18.53
CA TYR A 284 -17.76 -3.95 19.93
C TYR A 284 -16.46 -3.61 20.63
N SER A 285 -16.56 -2.79 21.66
CA SER A 285 -15.48 -2.54 22.62
C SER A 285 -16.02 -2.33 24.01
N CYS A 286 -15.26 -2.78 25.00
CA CYS A 286 -15.48 -2.51 26.41
C CYS A 286 -14.14 -2.03 26.97
N GLU A 287 -14.17 -0.85 27.57
CA GLU A 287 -13.01 -0.17 28.12
C GLU A 287 -13.26 0.22 29.57
N VAL A 288 -12.29 -0.06 30.45
CA VAL A 288 -12.33 0.37 31.85
C VAL A 288 -10.92 0.76 32.28
N GLY A 289 -10.77 1.89 32.94
CA GLY A 289 -9.45 2.37 33.36
C GLY A 289 -9.51 3.74 34.01
N ALA A 290 -8.37 4.43 34.06
CA ALA A 290 -8.26 5.81 34.50
C ALA A 290 -7.75 6.69 33.36
N ILE A 291 -8.34 7.88 33.20
CA ILE A 291 -7.95 8.82 32.13
C ILE A 291 -6.49 9.25 32.33
N ARG A 292 -5.69 9.13 31.27
CA ARG A 292 -4.29 9.54 31.26
C ARG A 292 -4.21 11.03 30.96
N ASN A 293 -3.88 11.82 31.98
CA ASN A 293 -3.68 13.26 31.85
C ASN A 293 -2.22 13.56 31.51
N ASN A 294 -1.96 14.78 31.01
CA ASN A 294 -0.60 15.31 30.82
C ASN A 294 0.35 14.35 30.08
N PHE A 295 -0.16 13.67 29.04
CA PHE A 295 0.62 12.71 28.25
C PHE A 295 1.85 13.39 27.64
N ALA A 296 3.00 12.74 27.74
CA ALA A 296 4.31 13.28 27.35
C ALA A 296 4.75 14.55 28.11
N VAL A 297 4.10 14.86 29.24
CA VAL A 297 4.51 15.88 30.23
C VAL A 297 4.81 15.21 31.57
N GLU A 298 3.95 14.27 32.01
CA GLU A 298 4.14 13.47 33.22
C GLU A 298 3.98 11.96 32.95
N SER A 299 4.83 11.12 33.56
CA SER A 299 4.93 9.68 33.27
C SER A 299 3.76 8.80 33.74
N ASN A 300 3.06 9.16 34.82
CA ASN A 300 2.01 8.30 35.43
C ASN A 300 0.88 9.13 36.06
N ASP A 301 0.58 10.30 35.51
CA ASP A 301 -0.60 11.08 35.84
C ASP A 301 -1.87 10.39 35.28
N TYR A 302 -2.53 9.64 36.15
CA TYR A 302 -3.82 9.00 35.91
C TYR A 302 -4.87 9.67 36.78
N GLY A 303 -5.85 10.30 36.15
CA GLY A 303 -6.93 11.01 36.81
C GLY A 303 -8.12 10.11 37.14
N GLN A 304 -9.32 10.60 36.86
CA GLN A 304 -10.56 9.91 37.19
C GLN A 304 -10.71 8.57 36.46
N ALA A 305 -11.40 7.64 37.12
CA ALA A 305 -11.84 6.39 36.53
C ALA A 305 -12.86 6.65 35.41
N VAL A 306 -12.80 5.82 34.38
CA VAL A 306 -13.68 5.83 33.22
C VAL A 306 -14.06 4.40 32.85
N GLY A 307 -15.33 4.21 32.52
CA GLY A 307 -15.84 3.03 31.82
C GLY A 307 -16.50 3.47 30.53
N ALA A 308 -16.22 2.80 29.43
CA ALA A 308 -16.90 2.98 28.16
C ALA A 308 -17.21 1.64 27.52
N ALA A 309 -18.31 1.58 26.78
CA ALA A 309 -18.64 0.41 25.98
C ALA A 309 -19.35 0.84 24.70
N THR A 310 -18.99 0.21 23.59
CA THR A 310 -19.64 0.37 22.29
C THR A 310 -20.05 -1.00 21.79
N TYR A 311 -21.26 -1.12 21.28
CA TYR A 311 -21.75 -2.33 20.61
C TYR A 311 -22.47 -1.93 19.34
N ARG A 312 -21.87 -2.25 18.20
CA ARG A 312 -22.40 -2.05 16.85
C ARG A 312 -22.66 -3.40 16.20
N ARG A 313 -23.79 -3.55 15.52
CA ARG A 313 -24.15 -4.81 14.84
C ARG A 313 -24.90 -4.55 13.54
N GLY A 314 -24.49 -5.25 12.48
CA GLY A 314 -25.28 -5.40 11.26
C GLY A 314 -26.45 -6.33 11.54
N ILE A 315 -27.62 -5.77 11.80
CA ILE A 315 -28.84 -6.52 12.14
C ILE A 315 -29.40 -7.16 10.86
N THR A 316 -29.36 -6.43 9.75
CA THR A 316 -29.64 -6.93 8.39
C THR A 316 -28.58 -6.38 7.43
N ASP A 317 -28.56 -6.84 6.18
CA ASP A 317 -27.64 -6.30 5.14
C ASP A 317 -27.93 -4.85 4.76
N TYR A 318 -29.00 -4.26 5.29
CA TYR A 318 -29.39 -2.88 5.06
C TYR A 318 -29.56 -2.08 6.36
N PHE A 319 -29.38 -2.69 7.54
CA PHE A 319 -29.56 -1.98 8.81
C PHE A 319 -28.48 -2.36 9.81
N THR A 320 -27.76 -1.35 10.27
CA THR A 320 -26.77 -1.46 11.34
C THR A 320 -27.17 -0.54 12.49
N GLY A 321 -27.16 -1.07 13.71
CA GLY A 321 -27.38 -0.30 14.94
C GLY A 321 -26.10 -0.23 15.76
N GLU A 322 -25.90 0.86 16.47
CA GLU A 322 -24.85 1.06 17.47
C GLU A 322 -25.44 1.63 18.75
N VAL A 323 -25.00 1.11 19.89
CA VAL A 323 -25.20 1.72 21.20
C VAL A 323 -23.83 1.99 21.81
N ARG A 324 -23.67 3.15 22.42
CA ARG A 324 -22.49 3.50 23.21
C ARG A 324 -22.90 4.06 24.55
N GLY A 325 -22.20 3.67 25.60
CA GLY A 325 -22.25 4.31 26.91
C GLY A 325 -20.84 4.66 27.38
N GLU A 326 -20.70 5.77 28.09
CA GLU A 326 -19.48 6.16 28.80
C GLU A 326 -19.84 6.79 30.15
N ALA A 327 -19.03 6.53 31.17
CA ALA A 327 -19.24 7.01 32.52
C ALA A 327 -17.90 7.30 33.21
N THR A 328 -17.84 8.44 33.89
CA THR A 328 -16.81 8.80 34.87
C THR A 328 -17.50 9.16 36.19
N ARG A 329 -16.76 9.72 37.17
CA ARG A 329 -17.35 10.19 38.43
C ARG A 329 -18.38 11.30 38.21
N ASP A 330 -18.07 12.23 37.31
CA ASP A 330 -18.82 13.50 37.16
C ASP A 330 -19.57 13.59 35.83
N LEU A 331 -19.53 12.53 35.02
CA LEU A 331 -20.18 12.46 33.70
C LEU A 331 -20.76 11.07 33.46
N GLN A 332 -21.99 11.02 32.96
CA GLN A 332 -22.57 9.83 32.35
C GLN A 332 -23.14 10.21 30.98
N ALA A 333 -22.83 9.45 29.94
CA ALA A 333 -23.35 9.69 28.61
C ALA A 333 -23.74 8.36 27.93
N VAL A 334 -24.84 8.40 27.19
CA VAL A 334 -25.34 7.26 26.43
C VAL A 334 -25.88 7.74 25.10
N GLY A 335 -25.66 6.96 24.05
CA GLY A 335 -26.19 7.29 22.74
C GLY A 335 -26.42 6.08 21.86
N PHE A 336 -27.31 6.27 20.91
CA PHE A 336 -27.70 5.31 19.90
C PHE A 336 -27.41 5.91 18.53
N SER A 337 -26.82 5.10 17.66
CA SER A 337 -26.60 5.43 16.27
C SER A 337 -27.17 4.33 15.37
N SER A 338 -27.58 4.70 14.19
CA SER A 338 -28.13 3.78 13.20
C SER A 338 -27.66 4.16 11.81
N ALA A 339 -27.52 3.17 10.96
CA ALA A 339 -27.28 3.31 9.54
C ALA A 339 -28.24 2.40 8.77
N VAL A 340 -29.00 2.96 7.83
CA VAL A 340 -30.02 2.28 7.04
C VAL A 340 -29.70 2.47 5.55
N ARG A 341 -29.47 1.38 4.81
CA ARG A 341 -29.43 1.39 3.34
C ARG A 341 -30.86 1.50 2.80
N ALA A 342 -31.27 2.69 2.42
CA ALA A 342 -32.60 3.00 1.88
C ALA A 342 -32.68 2.69 0.37
N GLY A 343 -32.66 1.41 0.00
CA GLY A 343 -32.70 0.97 -1.40
C GLY A 343 -31.57 1.59 -2.23
N ASN A 344 -31.91 2.15 -3.40
CA ASN A 344 -30.94 2.83 -4.27
C ASN A 344 -30.64 4.27 -3.83
N PHE A 345 -31.31 4.80 -2.80
CA PHE A 345 -31.11 6.18 -2.32
C PHE A 345 -29.80 6.35 -1.54
N GLY A 346 -29.19 5.25 -1.09
CA GLY A 346 -27.93 5.27 -0.34
C GLY A 346 -28.11 4.90 1.13
N VAL A 347 -27.20 5.34 1.98
CA VAL A 347 -27.16 5.08 3.42
C VAL A 347 -27.59 6.33 4.17
N LEU A 348 -28.65 6.21 4.97
CA LEU A 348 -29.09 7.22 5.92
C LEU A 348 -28.53 6.87 7.30
N SER A 349 -27.93 7.83 7.98
CA SER A 349 -27.44 7.65 9.34
C SER A 349 -28.13 8.61 10.31
N GLY A 350 -28.40 8.12 11.50
CA GLY A 350 -29.02 8.89 12.58
C GLY A 350 -28.31 8.61 13.88
N THR A 351 -28.06 9.63 14.68
CA THR A 351 -27.37 9.54 15.96
C THR A 351 -28.08 10.39 16.99
N PHE A 352 -28.32 9.83 18.16
CA PHE A 352 -28.87 10.54 19.30
C PHE A 352 -28.05 10.17 20.53
N ALA A 353 -27.57 11.16 21.28
CA ALA A 353 -26.90 10.93 22.56
C ALA A 353 -27.39 11.91 23.61
N GLY A 354 -27.39 11.47 24.86
CA GLY A 354 -27.66 12.29 26.03
C GLY A 354 -26.52 12.16 27.03
N SER A 355 -26.23 13.23 27.74
CA SER A 355 -25.28 13.20 28.85
C SER A 355 -25.78 13.94 30.06
N ARG A 356 -25.30 13.54 31.23
CA ARG A 356 -25.55 14.18 32.52
C ARG A 356 -24.22 14.42 33.20
N SER A 357 -23.96 15.67 33.56
CA SER A 357 -22.77 16.08 34.31
C SER A 357 -23.09 17.25 35.24
N GLU A 358 -22.07 17.84 35.86
CA GLU A 358 -22.20 19.10 36.62
C GLU A 358 -22.78 20.26 35.79
N ALA A 359 -22.57 20.24 34.46
CA ALA A 359 -23.15 21.23 33.55
C ALA A 359 -24.67 21.05 33.34
N GLY A 360 -25.25 19.92 33.78
CA GLY A 360 -26.67 19.61 33.61
C GLY A 360 -26.91 18.44 32.65
N VAL A 361 -28.10 18.40 32.04
CA VAL A 361 -28.49 17.36 31.08
C VAL A 361 -28.32 17.88 29.66
N GLY A 362 -27.38 17.31 28.94
CA GLY A 362 -27.08 17.64 27.56
C GLY A 362 -27.60 16.63 26.54
N ARG A 363 -27.72 17.06 25.29
CA ARG A 363 -28.20 16.25 24.16
C ARG A 363 -27.39 16.50 22.91
N LEU A 364 -27.28 15.49 22.07
CA LEU A 364 -26.66 15.51 20.75
C LEU A 364 -27.61 14.84 19.76
N LEU A 365 -27.80 15.49 18.62
CA LEU A 365 -28.50 14.94 17.46
C LEU A 365 -27.55 14.99 16.26
N GLY A 366 -27.34 13.86 15.61
CA GLY A 366 -26.60 13.72 14.38
C GLY A 366 -27.46 13.10 13.29
N LEU A 367 -27.36 13.61 12.07
CA LEU A 367 -28.02 13.06 10.89
C LEU A 367 -27.01 13.02 9.74
N GLY A 368 -27.08 11.98 8.91
CA GLY A 368 -26.27 11.88 7.72
C GLY A 368 -26.96 11.16 6.58
N VAL A 369 -26.54 11.47 5.36
CA VAL A 369 -26.94 10.79 4.13
C VAL A 369 -25.71 10.61 3.25
N GLU A 370 -25.55 9.39 2.74
CA GLU A 370 -24.50 9.03 1.80
C GLU A 370 -25.13 8.31 0.62
N HIS A 371 -25.06 8.90 -0.56
CA HIS A 371 -25.49 8.31 -1.81
C HIS A 371 -24.32 8.27 -2.77
N LEU A 372 -24.07 7.10 -3.35
CA LEU A 372 -23.08 6.94 -4.41
C LEU A 372 -23.70 6.11 -5.54
N SER A 373 -23.96 6.76 -6.66
CA SER A 373 -24.37 6.13 -7.92
C SER A 373 -23.35 6.43 -9.02
N GLY A 374 -23.53 5.84 -10.21
CA GLY A 374 -22.63 6.04 -11.34
C GLY A 374 -22.51 7.50 -11.82
N SER A 375 -23.50 8.35 -11.52
CA SER A 375 -23.53 9.76 -11.95
C SER A 375 -23.68 10.75 -10.80
N ILE A 376 -24.24 10.38 -9.65
CA ILE A 376 -24.48 11.29 -8.53
C ILE A 376 -23.77 10.77 -7.29
N SER A 377 -23.01 11.64 -6.63
CA SER A 377 -22.49 11.42 -5.28
C SER A 377 -23.05 12.47 -4.33
N VAL A 378 -23.49 12.06 -3.15
CA VAL A 378 -23.92 12.94 -2.07
C VAL A 378 -23.36 12.39 -0.78
N ALA A 379 -22.71 13.22 0.02
CA ALA A 379 -22.43 12.90 1.42
C ALA A 379 -22.72 14.15 2.23
N LEU A 380 -23.68 14.09 3.14
CA LEU A 380 -24.02 15.18 4.04
C LEU A 380 -24.11 14.63 5.45
N GLN A 381 -23.48 15.30 6.40
CA GLN A 381 -23.53 14.98 7.82
C GLN A 381 -23.72 16.27 8.60
N THR A 382 -24.61 16.24 9.58
CA THR A 382 -24.85 17.36 10.49
C THR A 382 -24.95 16.84 11.92
N GLN A 383 -24.36 17.57 12.85
CA GLN A 383 -24.41 17.28 14.27
C GLN A 383 -24.72 18.58 15.02
N VAL A 384 -25.65 18.51 15.95
CA VAL A 384 -26.07 19.62 16.81
C VAL A 384 -26.00 19.14 18.25
N THR A 385 -25.48 19.98 19.14
CA THR A 385 -25.41 19.68 20.58
C THR A 385 -26.14 20.76 21.38
N SER A 386 -26.59 20.43 22.58
CA SER A 386 -27.01 21.42 23.58
C SER A 386 -25.78 22.00 24.30
N PRO A 387 -25.91 23.16 25.00
CA PRO A 387 -24.78 23.77 25.74
C PRO A 387 -24.22 22.87 26.83
N ASP A 388 -25.08 22.07 27.46
CA ASP A 388 -24.75 21.23 28.62
C ASP A 388 -24.24 19.84 28.24
N PHE A 389 -24.20 19.53 26.93
CA PHE A 389 -23.66 18.26 26.46
C PHE A 389 -22.18 18.15 26.80
N ARG A 390 -21.83 17.09 27.52
CA ARG A 390 -20.46 16.73 27.85
C ARG A 390 -20.13 15.31 27.41
N GLN A 391 -18.85 15.08 27.17
CA GLN A 391 -18.26 13.80 26.76
C GLN A 391 -16.95 13.60 27.50
N THR A 392 -16.52 12.35 27.60
CA THR A 392 -15.27 11.98 28.25
C THR A 392 -14.10 12.67 27.55
N GLY A 393 -13.19 13.28 28.32
CA GLY A 393 -12.04 14.01 27.79
C GLY A 393 -12.34 15.42 27.28
N MET A 394 -13.51 15.97 27.58
CA MET A 394 -13.72 17.42 27.54
C MET A 394 -13.14 18.07 28.80
N GLU A 395 -12.53 19.24 28.65
CA GLU A 395 -12.14 20.04 29.83
C GLU A 395 -13.39 20.57 30.55
N PRO A 396 -13.33 20.82 31.88
CA PRO A 396 -14.50 21.27 32.65
C PRO A 396 -15.21 22.51 32.06
N ASN A 397 -14.43 23.44 31.51
CA ASN A 397 -14.93 24.69 30.92
C ASN A 397 -15.03 24.65 29.39
N GLU A 398 -14.71 23.53 28.74
CA GLU A 398 -14.86 23.38 27.29
C GLU A 398 -16.34 23.32 26.94
N LEU A 399 -16.80 24.24 26.08
CA LEU A 399 -18.16 24.23 25.57
C LEU A 399 -18.26 23.37 24.30
N PRO A 400 -19.28 22.49 24.18
CA PRO A 400 -19.43 21.68 22.99
C PRO A 400 -19.79 22.56 21.80
N ARG A 401 -19.30 22.17 20.62
CA ARG A 401 -19.64 22.82 19.35
C ARG A 401 -21.14 22.82 19.16
N ARG A 402 -21.74 23.99 18.94
CA ARG A 402 -23.20 24.16 18.76
C ARG A 402 -23.70 23.35 17.57
N ARG A 403 -23.01 23.47 16.43
CA ARG A 403 -23.35 22.78 15.19
C ARG A 403 -22.08 22.48 14.40
N GLN A 404 -22.02 21.29 13.84
CA GLN A 404 -21.02 20.91 12.86
C GLN A 404 -21.74 20.28 11.67
N THR A 405 -21.57 20.86 10.49
CA THR A 405 -22.17 20.33 9.26
C THR A 405 -21.10 20.24 8.20
N PHE A 406 -21.05 19.12 7.50
CA PHE A 406 -20.18 18.90 6.35
C PHE A 406 -20.98 18.21 5.26
N GLY A 407 -20.90 18.71 4.03
CA GLY A 407 -21.66 18.22 2.91
C GLY A 407 -20.87 18.31 1.61
N THR A 408 -21.04 17.32 0.74
CA THR A 408 -20.55 17.34 -0.64
C THR A 408 -21.60 16.73 -1.56
N ILE A 409 -21.77 17.33 -2.73
CA ILE A 409 -22.65 16.87 -3.79
C ILE A 409 -21.84 16.89 -5.07
N GLY A 410 -21.75 15.77 -5.77
CA GLY A 410 -21.09 15.62 -7.05
C GLY A 410 -22.05 15.07 -8.12
N TYR A 411 -21.88 15.55 -9.35
CA TYR A 411 -22.60 15.08 -10.51
C TYR A 411 -21.65 14.87 -11.69
N ALA A 412 -21.55 13.64 -12.18
CA ALA A 412 -20.81 13.27 -13.37
C ALA A 412 -21.75 13.30 -14.59
N MET A 413 -21.47 14.21 -15.51
CA MET A 413 -22.22 14.49 -16.73
C MET A 413 -21.64 13.77 -17.96
N GLY A 414 -20.89 12.68 -17.75
CA GLY A 414 -20.23 11.93 -18.82
C GLY A 414 -19.24 12.80 -19.61
N PRO A 415 -19.39 12.95 -20.95
CA PRO A 415 -18.50 13.78 -21.77
C PRO A 415 -18.45 15.26 -21.37
N LEU A 416 -19.50 15.77 -20.71
CA LEU A 416 -19.57 17.15 -20.23
C LEU A 416 -18.79 17.37 -18.92
N GLY A 417 -18.15 16.33 -18.37
CA GLY A 417 -17.32 16.44 -17.18
C GLY A 417 -18.05 16.11 -15.89
N SER A 418 -17.59 16.70 -14.79
CA SER A 418 -18.12 16.52 -13.44
C SER A 418 -18.19 17.86 -12.73
N LEU A 419 -19.25 18.08 -11.96
CA LEU A 419 -19.45 19.24 -11.11
C LEU A 419 -19.58 18.74 -9.67
N SER A 420 -18.89 19.37 -8.72
CA SER A 420 -19.03 19.08 -7.31
C SER A 420 -19.08 20.34 -6.47
N ALA A 421 -19.89 20.34 -5.43
CA ALA A 421 -20.02 21.40 -4.46
C ALA A 421 -19.81 20.82 -3.06
N THR A 422 -18.93 21.41 -2.28
CA THR A 422 -18.62 21.02 -0.90
C THR A 422 -18.86 22.21 0.03
N TYR A 423 -19.47 21.94 1.19
CA TYR A 423 -19.82 22.93 2.19
C TYR A 423 -19.49 22.39 3.59
N GLY A 424 -18.79 23.17 4.39
CA GLY A 424 -18.42 22.83 5.76
C GLY A 424 -18.63 24.00 6.70
N ILE A 425 -19.27 23.77 7.84
CA ILE A 425 -19.46 24.78 8.88
C ILE A 425 -19.26 24.20 10.28
N GLN A 426 -18.52 24.93 11.10
CA GLN A 426 -18.33 24.67 12.52
C GLN A 426 -18.76 25.91 13.30
N GLN A 427 -19.85 25.78 14.05
CA GLN A 427 -20.36 26.82 14.93
C GLN A 427 -19.93 26.51 16.36
N PHE A 428 -19.04 27.33 16.88
CA PHE A 428 -18.65 27.32 18.28
C PHE A 428 -19.65 28.13 19.10
N ARG A 429 -19.58 28.02 20.43
CA ARG A 429 -20.47 28.78 21.35
C ARG A 429 -19.82 30.06 21.85
N ASP A 430 -18.51 30.02 21.96
CA ASP A 430 -17.61 31.00 22.57
C ASP A 430 -16.59 31.56 21.57
N GLN A 431 -16.54 31.02 20.35
CA GLN A 431 -15.61 31.42 19.29
C GLN A 431 -16.38 31.75 18.00
N PRO A 432 -15.80 32.56 17.09
CA PRO A 432 -16.37 32.80 15.77
C PRO A 432 -16.58 31.50 14.99
N GLN A 433 -17.68 31.39 14.25
CA GLN A 433 -17.91 30.23 13.40
C GLN A 433 -16.88 30.16 12.26
N ALA A 434 -16.50 28.94 11.88
CA ALA A 434 -15.67 28.68 10.71
C ALA A 434 -16.52 28.07 9.60
N GLU A 435 -16.45 28.60 8.40
CA GLU A 435 -17.26 28.15 7.26
C GLU A 435 -16.43 28.16 5.97
N ILE A 436 -16.58 27.11 5.18
CA ILE A 436 -15.88 26.92 3.90
C ILE A 436 -16.89 26.38 2.88
N ALA A 437 -16.91 26.99 1.70
CA ALA A 437 -17.63 26.50 0.53
C ALA A 437 -16.65 26.29 -0.62
N THR A 438 -16.82 25.23 -1.40
CA THR A 438 -15.99 24.92 -2.56
C THR A 438 -16.86 24.42 -3.71
N LEU A 439 -16.64 24.93 -4.91
CA LEU A 439 -17.31 24.48 -6.12
C LEU A 439 -16.24 24.08 -7.13
N THR A 440 -16.26 22.85 -7.62
CA THR A 440 -15.28 22.32 -8.58
C THR A 440 -15.99 21.78 -9.80
N TYR A 441 -15.60 22.24 -10.99
CA TYR A 441 -16.05 21.74 -12.28
C TYR A 441 -14.86 21.22 -13.08
N SER A 442 -14.90 19.96 -13.48
CA SER A 442 -13.82 19.31 -14.23
C SER A 442 -14.35 18.66 -15.50
N VAL A 443 -13.88 19.09 -16.67
CA VAL A 443 -14.38 18.64 -17.97
C VAL A 443 -13.26 18.12 -18.87
N PRO A 444 -13.38 16.89 -19.41
CA PRO A 444 -12.47 16.41 -20.43
C PRO A 444 -12.74 17.17 -21.74
N LEU A 445 -11.73 17.85 -22.27
CA LEU A 445 -11.76 18.55 -23.55
C LEU A 445 -11.50 17.57 -24.70
N GLY A 446 -12.19 16.43 -24.72
CA GLY A 446 -12.00 15.36 -25.73
C GLY A 446 -10.56 14.84 -25.77
N LYS A 447 -9.95 14.79 -26.96
CA LYS A 447 -8.53 14.41 -27.14
C LYS A 447 -7.54 15.55 -26.79
N VAL A 448 -8.05 16.74 -26.50
CA VAL A 448 -7.26 17.98 -26.33
C VAL A 448 -6.81 18.19 -24.89
N GLY A 449 -7.46 17.56 -23.89
CA GLY A 449 -7.03 17.69 -22.50
C GLY A 449 -8.12 17.59 -21.46
N ASN A 450 -7.86 18.14 -20.28
CA ASN A 450 -8.79 18.27 -19.17
C ASN A 450 -8.74 19.69 -18.61
N LEU A 451 -9.90 20.29 -18.35
CA LEU A 451 -10.03 21.58 -17.67
C LEU A 451 -10.63 21.32 -16.29
N SER A 452 -10.05 21.89 -15.24
CA SER A 452 -10.60 21.90 -13.89
C SER A 452 -10.69 23.32 -13.37
N LEU A 453 -11.87 23.75 -12.96
CA LEU A 453 -12.15 25.03 -12.34
C LEU A 453 -12.58 24.78 -10.90
N THR A 454 -12.00 25.47 -9.92
CA THR A 454 -12.39 25.37 -8.51
C THR A 454 -12.52 26.76 -7.92
N ALA A 455 -13.66 27.06 -7.30
CA ALA A 455 -13.86 28.27 -6.51
C ALA A 455 -14.03 27.88 -5.04
N LEU A 456 -13.16 28.38 -4.17
CA LEU A 456 -13.19 28.18 -2.74
C LEU A 456 -13.47 29.51 -2.05
N ARG A 457 -14.33 29.49 -1.04
CA ARG A 457 -14.61 30.62 -0.17
C ARG A 457 -14.51 30.17 1.28
N SER A 458 -13.60 30.75 2.04
CA SER A 458 -13.56 30.64 3.49
C SER A 458 -14.12 31.92 4.12
N TYR A 459 -14.85 31.76 5.23
CA TYR A 459 -15.46 32.85 5.99
C TYR A 459 -14.85 32.89 7.40
N GLY A 460 -14.79 34.08 8.00
CA GLY A 460 -14.19 34.31 9.32
C GLY A 460 -13.09 35.39 9.29
N ALA A 461 -12.34 35.51 10.40
CA ALA A 461 -11.32 36.56 10.59
C ALA A 461 -10.16 36.50 9.58
N ALA A 462 -9.90 35.34 8.98
CA ALA A 462 -8.94 35.12 7.90
C ALA A 462 -9.62 34.59 6.62
N GLY A 463 -10.87 34.98 6.36
CA GLY A 463 -11.63 34.49 5.22
C GLY A 463 -11.04 34.94 3.89
N ALA A 464 -11.06 34.09 2.87
CA ALA A 464 -10.56 34.40 1.53
C ALA A 464 -11.43 33.76 0.45
N THR A 465 -11.51 34.38 -0.73
CA THR A 465 -12.01 33.72 -1.94
C THR A 465 -10.83 33.32 -2.80
N THR A 466 -10.71 32.05 -3.14
CA THR A 466 -9.73 31.59 -4.12
C THR A 466 -10.39 30.94 -5.31
N VAL A 467 -10.03 31.39 -6.52
CA VAL A 467 -10.43 30.76 -7.78
C VAL A 467 -9.20 30.12 -8.39
N PHE A 468 -9.29 28.82 -8.69
CA PHE A 468 -8.26 28.02 -9.32
C PHE A 468 -8.79 27.52 -10.67
N ALA A 469 -7.98 27.57 -11.71
CA ALA A 469 -8.29 27.04 -13.03
C ALA A 469 -7.06 26.30 -13.57
N THR A 470 -7.18 25.01 -13.82
CA THR A 470 -6.11 24.17 -14.34
C THR A 470 -6.53 23.54 -15.66
N VAL A 471 -5.76 23.76 -16.72
CA VAL A 471 -5.94 23.14 -18.04
C VAL A 471 -4.74 22.26 -18.31
N THR A 472 -4.93 20.96 -18.46
CA THR A 472 -3.88 20.01 -18.83
C THR A 472 -4.13 19.50 -20.24
N ILE A 473 -3.16 19.68 -21.15
CA ILE A 473 -3.23 19.34 -22.57
C ILE A 473 -2.18 18.28 -22.88
N PRO A 474 -2.52 17.04 -23.25
CA PRO A 474 -1.56 16.11 -23.82
C PRO A 474 -1.18 16.59 -25.23
N LEU A 475 0.12 16.80 -25.46
CA LEU A 475 0.71 17.28 -26.72
C LEU A 475 1.40 16.16 -27.51
N GLY A 476 1.39 14.93 -27.00
CA GLY A 476 1.97 13.73 -27.60
C GLY A 476 1.90 12.54 -26.65
N GLU A 477 2.48 11.39 -27.02
CA GLU A 477 2.42 10.16 -26.22
C GLU A 477 3.09 10.27 -24.85
N LEU A 478 4.08 11.16 -24.72
CA LEU A 478 4.81 11.42 -23.47
C LEU A 478 4.81 12.90 -23.08
N THR A 479 4.20 13.78 -23.88
CA THR A 479 4.31 15.24 -23.68
C THR A 479 2.97 15.80 -23.19
N SER A 480 2.99 16.63 -22.15
CA SER A 480 1.83 17.34 -21.62
C SER A 480 2.16 18.79 -21.29
N GLY A 481 1.26 19.71 -21.64
CA GLY A 481 1.19 21.06 -21.09
C GLY A 481 0.20 21.12 -19.94
N THR A 482 0.42 21.98 -18.95
CA THR A 482 -0.52 22.30 -17.88
C THR A 482 -0.47 23.78 -17.59
N VAL A 483 -1.59 24.48 -17.70
CA VAL A 483 -1.74 25.88 -17.31
C VAL A 483 -2.55 25.90 -16.04
N THR A 484 -2.06 26.54 -14.98
CA THR A 484 -2.79 26.78 -13.74
C THR A 484 -2.91 28.28 -13.53
N PHE A 485 -4.08 28.75 -13.18
CA PHE A 485 -4.35 30.11 -12.74
C PHE A 485 -4.95 30.01 -11.34
N ASP A 486 -4.42 30.75 -10.39
CA ASP A 486 -4.95 30.85 -9.05
C ASP A 486 -5.07 32.33 -8.66
N ARG A 487 -6.23 32.73 -8.14
CA ARG A 487 -6.48 34.08 -7.65
C ARG A 487 -7.10 34.01 -6.28
N THR A 488 -6.37 34.46 -5.27
CA THR A 488 -6.85 34.57 -3.88
C THR A 488 -7.15 36.03 -3.55
N ARG A 489 -8.33 36.31 -3.04
CA ARG A 489 -8.70 37.62 -2.48
C ARG A 489 -9.00 37.46 -1.00
N ASP A 490 -8.17 38.09 -0.17
CA ASP A 490 -8.37 38.16 1.26
C ASP A 490 -9.58 39.03 1.59
N SER A 491 -10.43 38.57 2.50
CA SER A 491 -11.70 39.25 2.83
C SER A 491 -11.54 40.35 3.86
N ALA A 492 -10.48 40.32 4.67
CA ALA A 492 -10.23 41.31 5.72
C ALA A 492 -9.45 42.51 5.19
N THR A 493 -8.43 42.26 4.38
CA THR A 493 -7.55 43.29 3.82
C THR A 493 -7.97 43.73 2.41
N GLY A 494 -8.78 42.92 1.72
CA GLY A 494 -9.10 43.12 0.31
C GLY A 494 -7.94 42.82 -0.65
N ALA A 495 -6.77 42.45 -0.11
CA ALA A 495 -5.58 42.14 -0.88
C ALA A 495 -5.85 40.98 -1.84
N THR A 496 -5.38 41.14 -3.08
CA THR A 496 -5.55 40.11 -4.11
C THR A 496 -4.17 39.60 -4.52
N SER A 497 -3.99 38.28 -4.50
CA SER A 497 -2.84 37.58 -5.03
C SER A 497 -3.29 36.78 -6.25
N GLU A 498 -2.55 36.88 -7.34
CA GLU A 498 -2.76 36.08 -8.54
C GLU A 498 -1.47 35.31 -8.86
N ASN A 499 -1.56 34.00 -9.08
CA ASN A 499 -0.49 33.26 -9.72
C ASN A 499 -0.95 32.55 -11.00
N ARG A 500 -0.03 32.43 -11.95
CA ARG A 500 -0.21 31.78 -13.25
C ARG A 500 0.94 30.83 -13.48
N THR A 501 0.69 29.53 -13.41
CA THR A 501 1.73 28.51 -13.60
C THR A 501 1.50 27.77 -14.92
N LEU A 502 2.35 27.99 -15.91
CA LEU A 502 2.46 27.15 -17.10
C LEU A 502 3.51 26.07 -16.84
N VAL A 503 3.22 24.81 -17.16
CA VAL A 503 4.15 23.69 -17.12
C VAL A 503 4.08 23.00 -18.47
N MET A 504 5.21 22.78 -19.12
CA MET A 504 5.34 21.91 -20.28
C MET A 504 6.31 20.81 -19.92
N GLN A 505 5.90 19.56 -20.07
CA GLN A 505 6.73 18.43 -19.69
C GLN A 505 6.62 17.29 -20.69
N LYS A 506 7.72 16.56 -20.86
CA LYS A 506 7.78 15.27 -21.55
C LYS A 506 8.29 14.22 -20.56
N GLY A 507 7.50 13.18 -20.34
CA GLY A 507 7.88 11.99 -19.57
C GLY A 507 8.93 11.15 -20.31
N LEU A 508 9.60 10.26 -19.59
CA LEU A 508 10.63 9.39 -20.14
C LEU A 508 10.00 8.12 -20.75
N PRO A 509 10.47 7.66 -21.92
CA PRO A 509 9.94 6.46 -22.56
C PRO A 509 10.39 5.15 -21.87
N LEU A 510 9.68 4.05 -22.18
CA LEU A 510 10.11 2.70 -21.81
C LEU A 510 11.29 2.27 -22.70
N GLY A 511 12.52 2.62 -22.29
CA GLY A 511 13.77 2.35 -23.00
C GLY A 511 14.66 3.58 -23.07
N ASP A 512 15.49 3.68 -24.10
CA ASP A 512 16.32 4.85 -24.35
C ASP A 512 15.47 6.05 -24.78
N GLY A 513 15.67 7.22 -24.18
CA GLY A 513 15.03 8.45 -24.62
C GLY A 513 15.22 9.61 -23.67
N TYR A 514 14.41 10.65 -23.77
CA TYR A 514 14.58 11.86 -22.98
C TYR A 514 13.23 12.46 -22.58
N GLY A 515 13.21 13.07 -21.40
CA GLY A 515 12.14 13.89 -20.87
C GLY A 515 12.62 15.32 -20.63
N TYR A 516 11.69 16.21 -20.33
CA TYR A 516 12.00 17.56 -19.89
C TYR A 516 10.81 18.10 -19.12
N ARG A 517 11.01 19.12 -18.30
CA ARG A 517 9.94 19.86 -17.65
C ARG A 517 10.34 21.31 -17.51
N VAL A 518 9.61 22.18 -18.20
CA VAL A 518 9.71 23.63 -18.15
C VAL A 518 8.48 24.14 -17.43
N GLN A 519 8.64 24.95 -16.39
CA GLN A 519 7.57 25.52 -15.60
C GLN A 519 7.77 27.02 -15.46
N ARG A 520 6.82 27.82 -15.94
CA ARG A 520 6.77 29.26 -15.72
C ARG A 520 5.69 29.57 -14.68
N ARG A 521 6.04 30.13 -13.52
CA ARG A 521 5.08 30.62 -12.51
C ARG A 521 5.17 32.15 -12.47
N ASN A 522 4.14 32.85 -12.93
CA ASN A 522 4.14 34.30 -13.13
C ASN A 522 5.29 34.73 -14.05
N GLU A 523 6.30 35.39 -13.47
CA GLU A 523 7.53 35.82 -14.14
C GLU A 523 8.69 34.83 -13.93
N ASP A 524 8.57 33.90 -12.98
CA ASP A 524 9.58 32.88 -12.68
C ASP A 524 9.56 31.78 -13.74
N LEU A 525 10.73 31.37 -14.26
CA LEU A 525 10.89 30.29 -15.24
C LEU A 525 11.88 29.24 -14.72
N LEU A 526 11.39 28.01 -14.59
CA LEU A 526 12.09 26.82 -14.12
C LEU A 526 12.22 25.84 -15.28
N GLY A 527 13.39 25.25 -15.50
CA GLY A 527 13.63 24.29 -16.57
C GLY A 527 14.41 23.10 -16.04
N SER A 528 14.01 21.90 -16.44
CA SER A 528 14.70 20.64 -16.15
C SER A 528 14.65 19.76 -17.39
N TYR A 529 15.73 19.04 -17.66
CA TYR A 529 15.84 18.11 -18.78
C TYR A 529 16.06 16.70 -18.23
N SER A 530 15.86 15.62 -18.97
CA SER A 530 16.05 14.24 -18.49
C SER A 530 16.33 13.31 -19.67
N LEU A 531 17.19 12.31 -19.53
CA LEU A 531 17.60 11.33 -20.53
C LEU A 531 17.55 9.94 -19.87
N GLN A 532 16.91 8.91 -20.40
CA GLN A 532 16.96 7.53 -19.89
C GLN A 532 17.65 6.65 -20.93
N THR A 533 18.46 5.69 -20.50
CA THR A 533 19.03 4.64 -21.36
C THR A 533 18.71 3.27 -20.75
N GLY A 534 18.98 2.18 -21.47
CA GLY A 534 18.77 0.78 -21.05
C GLY A 534 19.52 0.36 -19.78
N VAL A 535 20.22 1.29 -19.13
CA VAL A 535 20.98 1.13 -17.89
C VAL A 535 20.48 2.09 -16.77
N GLY A 536 19.55 3.03 -17.04
CA GLY A 536 18.95 3.91 -16.02
C GLY A 536 18.42 5.27 -16.52
N THR A 537 17.75 6.02 -15.63
CA THR A 537 17.14 7.34 -15.90
C THR A 537 18.03 8.50 -15.41
N TYR A 538 18.43 9.39 -16.31
CA TYR A 538 19.14 10.65 -16.10
C TYR A 538 18.15 11.84 -16.12
N VAL A 539 18.32 12.84 -15.25
CA VAL A 539 17.69 14.18 -15.26
C VAL A 539 18.87 15.15 -15.43
N LEU A 540 18.79 16.34 -16.05
CA LEU A 540 19.83 17.36 -16.02
C LEU A 540 19.62 18.18 -14.72
N ALA A 541 20.19 17.92 -13.55
CA ALA A 541 21.19 16.97 -13.04
C ALA A 541 22.43 16.72 -13.89
N ILE A 542 23.53 17.40 -13.53
CA ILE A 542 24.85 16.88 -13.84
C ILE A 542 24.96 15.56 -13.05
N PRO A 543 24.91 14.38 -13.69
CA PRO A 543 25.05 13.12 -13.00
C PRO A 543 26.55 12.93 -12.73
N LEU A 544 26.93 12.85 -11.46
CA LEU A 544 28.31 12.60 -11.06
C LEU A 544 28.55 11.11 -10.73
N GLY A 545 27.73 10.21 -11.30
CA GLY A 545 27.78 8.75 -11.08
C GLY A 545 26.41 8.12 -10.78
N GLU A 546 26.40 6.83 -10.42
CA GLU A 546 25.26 5.89 -10.45
C GLU A 546 24.01 6.27 -9.63
N LEU A 547 24.08 7.20 -8.66
CA LEU A 547 22.95 7.60 -7.80
C LEU A 547 22.97 9.09 -7.40
N THR A 548 23.82 9.90 -8.04
CA THR A 548 24.03 11.31 -7.66
C THR A 548 23.34 12.27 -8.65
N SER A 549 22.47 13.14 -8.15
CA SER A 549 21.79 14.18 -8.92
C SER A 549 22.14 15.59 -8.43
N GLY A 550 22.55 16.48 -9.32
CA GLY A 550 22.57 17.93 -9.09
C GLY A 550 21.27 18.60 -9.53
N THR A 551 20.90 19.75 -8.99
CA THR A 551 19.79 20.56 -9.48
C THR A 551 20.11 22.02 -9.19
N VAL A 552 20.00 22.89 -10.18
CA VAL A 552 20.17 24.34 -10.02
C VAL A 552 18.84 25.00 -10.32
N THR A 553 18.38 25.87 -9.42
CA THR A 553 17.10 26.56 -9.47
C THR A 553 17.36 28.05 -9.31
N PHE A 554 16.78 28.88 -10.16
CA PHE A 554 16.85 30.34 -10.08
C PHE A 554 15.41 30.87 -10.08
N ASP A 555 15.07 31.67 -9.07
CA ASP A 555 13.74 32.25 -8.85
C ASP A 555 13.90 33.76 -8.64
N ARG A 556 13.05 34.60 -9.23
CA ARG A 556 13.06 36.06 -9.07
C ARG A 556 11.63 36.56 -8.88
N THR A 557 11.27 36.79 -7.63
CA THR A 557 9.94 37.22 -7.21
C THR A 557 9.88 38.73 -7.01
N ARG A 558 8.82 39.39 -7.47
CA ARG A 558 8.58 40.82 -7.23
C ARG A 558 7.21 41.00 -6.58
N ASP A 559 7.19 41.63 -5.41
CA ASP A 559 5.98 41.95 -4.66
C ASP A 559 5.22 43.09 -5.37
N SER A 560 3.97 42.84 -5.72
CA SER A 560 3.12 43.77 -6.44
C SER A 560 2.56 44.92 -5.59
N ALA A 561 2.53 44.79 -4.26
CA ALA A 561 2.07 45.84 -3.35
C ALA A 561 3.21 46.79 -2.93
N THR A 562 4.44 46.27 -2.82
CA THR A 562 5.60 47.03 -2.33
C THR A 562 6.66 47.32 -3.39
N GLY A 563 6.59 46.66 -4.55
CA GLY A 563 7.60 46.73 -5.62
C GLY A 563 8.91 46.00 -5.27
N ALA A 564 9.02 45.41 -4.08
CA ALA A 564 10.22 44.74 -3.60
C ALA A 564 10.54 43.53 -4.48
N THR A 565 11.80 43.38 -4.88
CA THR A 565 12.25 42.27 -5.73
C THR A 565 13.18 41.36 -4.92
N SER A 566 12.86 40.07 -4.85
CA SER A 566 13.64 39.02 -4.17
C SER A 566 14.12 37.99 -5.18
N GLU A 567 15.43 37.83 -5.27
CA GLU A 567 16.09 36.83 -6.11
C GLU A 567 16.57 35.67 -5.25
N ASN A 568 16.11 34.45 -5.57
CA ASN A 568 16.50 33.22 -4.91
C ASN A 568 17.27 32.30 -5.88
N ARG A 569 18.41 31.78 -5.45
CA ARG A 569 19.23 30.83 -6.22
C ARG A 569 19.42 29.58 -5.37
N THR A 570 18.83 28.46 -5.76
CA THR A 570 18.97 27.19 -5.04
C THR A 570 19.78 26.17 -5.84
N LEU A 571 20.94 25.78 -5.32
CA LEU A 571 21.73 24.65 -5.81
C LEU A 571 21.51 23.47 -4.86
N VAL A 572 21.10 22.32 -5.38
CA VAL A 572 20.99 21.06 -4.64
C VAL A 572 21.90 20.03 -5.29
N MET A 573 22.66 19.29 -4.50
CA MET A 573 23.40 18.12 -4.92
C MET A 573 23.09 17.00 -3.95
N GLN A 574 22.59 15.88 -4.44
CA GLN A 574 22.12 14.81 -3.58
C GLN A 574 22.36 13.42 -4.17
N LYS A 575 22.48 12.44 -3.28
CA LYS A 575 22.42 11.01 -3.55
C LYS A 575 21.37 10.41 -2.62
N GLY A 576 20.40 9.69 -3.19
CA GLY A 576 19.38 9.00 -2.41
C GLY A 576 19.98 7.87 -1.57
N LEU A 577 19.40 7.62 -0.38
CA LEU A 577 19.75 6.48 0.46
C LEU A 577 19.12 5.20 -0.14
N PRO A 578 19.86 4.11 -0.34
CA PRO A 578 19.31 2.87 -0.90
C PRO A 578 18.40 2.13 0.10
N LEU A 579 17.60 1.18 -0.39
CA LEU A 579 16.73 0.32 0.44
C LEU A 579 17.55 -0.64 1.35
N GLY A 580 18.70 -1.08 0.85
CA GLY A 580 19.68 -1.89 1.57
C GLY A 580 20.72 -1.05 2.31
N ASP A 581 21.91 -1.58 2.46
CA ASP A 581 23.04 -0.87 3.06
C ASP A 581 23.62 0.15 2.06
N GLY A 582 24.04 1.30 2.57
CA GLY A 582 24.65 2.34 1.77
C GLY A 582 24.49 3.72 2.38
N TYR A 583 24.85 4.73 1.60
CA TYR A 583 24.85 6.11 2.06
C TYR A 583 24.17 7.03 1.06
N GLY A 584 23.54 8.06 1.59
CA GLY A 584 22.98 9.19 0.88
C GLY A 584 23.57 10.48 1.40
N TYR A 585 23.47 11.53 0.62
CA TYR A 585 23.81 12.88 1.07
C TYR A 585 22.93 13.88 0.34
N ARG A 586 22.76 15.05 0.93
CA ARG A 586 22.09 16.17 0.27
C ARG A 586 22.70 17.47 0.76
N VAL A 587 23.34 18.18 -0.15
CA VAL A 587 23.85 19.52 0.02
C VAL A 587 22.93 20.47 -0.74
N GLN A 588 22.46 21.50 -0.08
CA GLN A 588 21.56 22.50 -0.62
C GLN A 588 22.08 23.88 -0.25
N ARG A 589 22.39 24.72 -1.24
CA ARG A 589 22.66 26.14 -1.05
C ARG A 589 21.49 26.93 -1.59
N ARG A 590 20.79 27.70 -0.76
CA ARG A 590 19.72 28.64 -1.16
C ARG A 590 20.20 30.05 -0.87
N ASN A 591 20.54 30.82 -1.90
CA ASN A 591 21.23 32.10 -1.78
C ASN A 591 22.56 31.95 -1.03
N GLU A 592 22.60 32.50 0.19
CA GLU A 592 23.70 32.42 1.13
C GLU A 592 23.46 31.36 2.22
N ASP A 593 22.24 30.80 2.33
CA ASP A 593 21.94 29.70 3.23
C ASP A 593 22.54 28.41 2.70
N LEU A 594 23.25 27.68 3.56
CA LEU A 594 23.81 26.38 3.25
C LEU A 594 23.21 25.32 4.18
N LEU A 595 22.75 24.22 3.60
CA LEU A 595 22.23 23.04 4.28
C LEU A 595 23.01 21.84 3.75
N GLY A 596 23.53 21.02 4.64
CA GLY A 596 24.20 19.78 4.31
C GLY A 596 23.62 18.66 5.15
N SER A 597 23.40 17.51 4.53
CA SER A 597 23.00 16.30 5.21
C SER A 597 23.76 15.12 4.64
N TYR A 598 24.09 14.17 5.51
CA TYR A 598 24.72 12.91 5.19
C TYR A 598 23.97 11.83 5.96
N SER A 599 23.62 10.75 5.28
CA SER A 599 22.88 9.64 5.86
C SER A 599 23.58 8.34 5.52
N LEU A 600 23.84 7.52 6.52
CA LEU A 600 24.43 6.20 6.38
C LEU A 600 23.43 5.18 6.92
N GLN A 601 23.09 4.19 6.11
CA GLN A 601 22.24 3.07 6.48
C GLN A 601 23.03 1.79 6.39
N THR A 602 22.95 1.00 7.45
CA THR A 602 23.64 -0.27 7.60
C THR A 602 22.64 -1.33 8.03
N GLY A 603 23.05 -2.60 8.07
CA GLY A 603 22.23 -3.68 8.62
C GLY A 603 21.82 -3.44 10.08
N VAL A 604 22.57 -2.63 10.83
CA VAL A 604 22.41 -2.43 12.29
C VAL A 604 21.77 -1.08 12.68
N GLY A 605 21.49 -0.20 11.71
CA GLY A 605 20.91 1.10 12.00
C GLY A 605 21.13 2.16 10.93
N THR A 606 20.54 3.32 11.18
CA THR A 606 20.61 4.52 10.33
C THR A 606 21.21 5.68 11.12
N TYR A 607 22.20 6.32 10.53
CA TYR A 607 22.96 7.44 11.10
C TYR A 607 22.78 8.65 10.20
N VAL A 608 22.43 9.79 10.76
CA VAL A 608 22.18 11.04 10.03
C VAL A 608 23.00 12.15 10.64
N LEU A 609 23.70 12.90 9.80
CA LEU A 609 24.42 14.12 10.15
C LEU A 609 23.85 15.25 9.32
N GLU A 610 23.41 16.32 9.95
CA GLU A 610 22.87 17.51 9.30
C GLU A 610 23.58 18.75 9.82
N ALA A 611 23.82 19.71 8.94
CA ALA A 611 24.36 21.01 9.28
C ALA A 611 23.65 22.08 8.46
N SER A 612 23.27 23.18 9.10
CA SER A 612 22.69 24.34 8.46
C SER A 612 23.45 25.59 8.86
N ARG A 613 23.78 26.42 7.88
CA ARG A 613 24.37 27.74 8.06
C ARG A 613 23.50 28.75 7.31
N PRO A 614 22.50 29.34 7.96
CA PRO A 614 21.70 30.39 7.35
C PRO A 614 22.52 31.69 7.18
N LYS A 615 22.05 32.58 6.30
CA LYS A 615 22.60 33.92 6.08
C LYS A 615 22.44 34.80 7.31
N GLU A 616 21.23 34.80 7.86
CA GLU A 616 20.87 35.54 9.06
C GLU A 616 20.49 34.56 10.17
N GLY A 617 21.01 34.81 11.36
CA GLY A 617 20.82 33.93 12.51
C GLY A 617 21.86 32.82 12.62
N PRO A 618 21.72 31.94 13.61
CA PRO A 618 22.76 31.00 13.94
C PRO A 618 22.77 29.72 13.12
N GLY A 619 23.97 29.17 12.93
CA GLY A 619 24.14 27.82 12.42
C GLY A 619 23.63 26.76 13.39
N ALA A 620 23.19 25.64 12.83
CA ALA A 620 22.77 24.47 13.58
C ALA A 620 23.47 23.22 13.04
N ALA A 621 23.73 22.26 13.92
CA ALA A 621 24.18 20.93 13.55
C ALA A 621 23.35 19.90 14.29
N ARG A 622 22.93 18.85 13.60
CA ARG A 622 22.15 17.75 14.16
C ARG A 622 22.80 16.42 13.84
N VAL A 623 22.88 15.55 14.84
CA VAL A 623 23.25 14.15 14.70
C VAL A 623 22.03 13.31 15.08
N GLY A 624 21.73 12.28 14.31
CA GLY A 624 20.66 11.32 14.57
C GLY A 624 21.17 9.91 14.43
N ILE A 625 20.77 9.03 15.35
CA ILE A 625 21.10 7.61 15.34
C ILE A 625 19.81 6.85 15.61
N THR A 626 19.46 5.89 14.76
CA THR A 626 18.29 5.03 14.95
C THR A 626 18.67 3.58 14.72
N GLY A 627 18.29 2.70 15.63
CA GLY A 627 18.59 1.27 15.52
C GLY A 627 17.65 0.42 16.37
N GLY A 628 17.80 -0.88 16.23
CA GLY A 628 17.05 -1.90 16.94
C GLY A 628 17.96 -3.04 17.39
N ILE A 629 17.64 -3.62 18.53
CA ILE A 629 18.23 -4.86 19.03
C ILE A 629 17.07 -5.83 19.19
N GLY A 630 17.21 -7.06 18.73
CA GLY A 630 16.15 -8.07 18.80
C GLY A 630 16.68 -9.42 19.27
N VAL A 631 15.79 -10.23 19.80
CA VAL A 631 16.01 -11.65 20.10
C VAL A 631 14.82 -12.44 19.58
N VAL A 632 15.06 -13.40 18.69
CA VAL A 632 14.04 -14.31 18.14
C VAL A 632 14.55 -15.74 18.21
N GLY A 633 13.78 -16.66 18.79
CA GLY A 633 14.18 -18.06 18.89
C GLY A 633 15.50 -18.29 19.64
N GLY A 634 15.84 -17.40 20.59
CA GLY A 634 17.12 -17.44 21.33
C GLY A 634 18.29 -16.77 20.61
N HIS A 635 18.11 -16.23 19.40
CA HIS A 635 19.19 -15.57 18.63
C HIS A 635 19.13 -14.05 18.78
N PRO A 636 20.11 -13.41 19.47
CA PRO A 636 20.23 -11.97 19.52
C PRO A 636 20.78 -11.43 18.19
N PHE A 637 20.27 -10.27 17.77
CA PHE A 637 20.74 -9.58 16.58
C PHE A 637 20.62 -8.07 16.71
N PHE A 638 21.46 -7.37 15.97
CA PHE A 638 21.31 -5.93 15.72
C PHE A 638 20.57 -5.74 14.42
N SER A 639 19.74 -4.71 14.36
CA SER A 639 18.97 -4.39 13.17
C SER A 639 18.72 -2.90 13.07
N ARG A 640 18.12 -2.49 11.95
CA ARG A 640 17.39 -1.22 11.90
C ARG A 640 16.19 -1.28 12.86
N ALA A 641 15.55 -0.14 13.12
CA ALA A 641 14.44 -0.08 14.08
C ALA A 641 13.30 -1.07 13.72
N LEU A 642 12.89 -1.87 14.72
CA LEU A 642 11.92 -2.95 14.63
C LEU A 642 10.52 -2.40 14.95
N THR A 643 9.89 -1.76 13.96
CA THR A 643 8.67 -0.94 14.15
C THR A 643 7.36 -1.68 13.91
N ASP A 644 7.37 -2.74 13.11
CA ASP A 644 6.20 -3.58 12.79
C ASP A 644 6.47 -5.01 13.31
N SER A 645 6.16 -6.05 12.54
CA SER A 645 6.73 -7.38 12.76
C SER A 645 8.12 -7.49 12.13
N PHE A 646 8.88 -8.52 12.50
CA PHE A 646 10.22 -8.76 11.96
C PHE A 646 10.51 -10.27 11.90
N GLY A 647 11.57 -10.64 11.19
CA GLY A 647 11.93 -12.03 11.00
C GLY A 647 13.43 -12.28 11.13
N VAL A 648 13.77 -13.49 11.56
CA VAL A 648 15.12 -14.03 11.43
C VAL A 648 15.03 -15.23 10.50
N VAL A 649 15.79 -15.20 9.42
CA VAL A 649 15.90 -16.31 8.47
C VAL A 649 17.14 -17.12 8.82
N ARG A 650 17.01 -18.45 8.85
CA ARG A 650 18.12 -19.38 9.03
C ARG A 650 18.24 -20.27 7.80
N VAL A 651 19.44 -20.32 7.21
CA VAL A 651 19.75 -21.16 6.04
C VAL A 651 20.85 -22.14 6.41
N ALA A 652 20.51 -23.14 7.24
CA ALA A 652 21.47 -24.09 7.82
C ALA A 652 22.71 -23.37 8.40
N ASP A 653 23.91 -23.70 7.90
CA ASP A 653 25.21 -23.08 8.20
C ASP A 653 25.78 -22.28 7.02
N TYR A 654 24.95 -21.94 6.02
CA TYR A 654 25.40 -21.25 4.81
C TYR A 654 25.43 -19.73 4.97
N SER A 655 26.63 -19.15 4.88
CA SER A 655 26.86 -17.70 4.89
C SER A 655 26.71 -17.05 3.50
N ASN A 656 26.48 -15.74 3.47
CA ASN A 656 26.38 -14.90 2.27
C ASN A 656 25.27 -15.30 1.29
N VAL A 657 24.24 -16.01 1.76
CA VAL A 657 23.05 -16.33 0.96
C VAL A 657 22.11 -15.14 0.95
N ARG A 658 21.76 -14.64 -0.24
CA ARG A 658 20.81 -13.53 -0.37
C ARG A 658 19.40 -13.98 0.01
N VAL A 659 18.79 -13.21 0.90
CA VAL A 659 17.41 -13.36 1.34
C VAL A 659 16.57 -12.26 0.70
N LEU A 660 15.52 -12.68 0.02
CA LEU A 660 14.58 -11.82 -0.67
C LEU A 660 13.25 -11.78 0.06
N GLN A 661 12.67 -10.59 0.14
CA GLN A 661 11.29 -10.36 0.57
C GLN A 661 10.53 -9.77 -0.61
N ASP A 662 9.41 -10.39 -1.00
CA ASP A 662 8.60 -9.95 -2.14
C ASP A 662 9.44 -9.71 -3.42
N ASN A 663 10.42 -10.60 -3.67
CA ASN A 663 11.39 -10.58 -4.78
C ASN A 663 12.40 -9.41 -4.76
N GLN A 664 12.61 -8.75 -3.62
CA GLN A 664 13.70 -7.78 -3.43
C GLN A 664 14.71 -8.30 -2.42
N VAL A 665 16.01 -8.18 -2.72
CA VAL A 665 17.07 -8.55 -1.77
C VAL A 665 17.03 -7.60 -0.58
N VAL A 666 16.79 -8.13 0.62
CA VAL A 666 16.69 -7.35 1.87
C VAL A 666 17.90 -7.59 2.76
N ALA A 667 18.41 -8.81 2.81
CA ALA A 667 19.51 -9.19 3.69
C ALA A 667 20.38 -10.31 3.09
N GLN A 668 21.55 -10.54 3.69
CA GLN A 668 22.41 -11.68 3.42
C GLN A 668 22.66 -12.43 4.72
N THR A 669 22.85 -13.76 4.64
CA THR A 669 23.17 -14.56 5.83
C THR A 669 24.57 -14.27 6.35
N ASP A 670 24.72 -14.24 7.67
CA ASP A 670 26.00 -14.09 8.36
C ASP A 670 26.82 -15.40 8.38
N GLY A 671 27.96 -15.39 9.06
CA GLY A 671 28.83 -16.56 9.20
C GLY A 671 28.22 -17.75 9.94
N GLN A 672 27.04 -17.57 10.56
CA GLN A 672 26.28 -18.62 11.24
C GLN A 672 25.02 -19.04 10.46
N GLY A 673 24.81 -18.46 9.27
CA GLY A 673 23.66 -18.77 8.41
C GLY A 673 22.39 -17.97 8.73
N TYR A 674 22.47 -16.87 9.51
CA TYR A 674 21.32 -16.06 9.89
C TYR A 674 21.23 -14.75 9.11
N ALA A 675 20.03 -14.37 8.70
CA ALA A 675 19.73 -13.07 8.10
C ALA A 675 18.54 -12.41 8.78
N VAL A 676 18.62 -11.11 9.04
CA VAL A 676 17.55 -10.36 9.70
C VAL A 676 16.67 -9.64 8.69
N LEU A 677 15.36 -9.84 8.81
CA LEU A 677 14.34 -9.08 8.09
C LEU A 677 13.75 -8.03 9.04
N PRO A 678 14.17 -6.76 8.94
CA PRO A 678 13.81 -5.71 9.92
C PRO A 678 12.31 -5.36 9.90
N ARG A 679 11.60 -5.71 8.82
CA ARG A 679 10.18 -5.37 8.65
C ARG A 679 9.42 -6.43 7.88
N LEU A 680 8.46 -7.05 8.54
CA LEU A 680 7.41 -7.89 7.97
C LEU A 680 6.05 -7.24 8.23
N ARG A 681 5.13 -7.37 7.28
CA ARG A 681 3.75 -6.93 7.40
C ARG A 681 3.01 -7.82 8.38
N SER A 682 2.53 -7.25 9.48
CA SER A 682 1.74 -7.96 10.50
C SER A 682 0.41 -8.46 9.93
N TYR A 683 0.01 -9.68 10.30
CA TYR A 683 -1.23 -10.34 9.88
C TYR A 683 -1.43 -10.49 8.37
N ASP A 684 -0.41 -10.22 7.58
CA ASP A 684 -0.43 -10.30 6.13
C ASP A 684 0.66 -11.26 5.64
N ARG A 685 0.50 -11.75 4.41
CA ARG A 685 1.43 -12.69 3.80
C ARG A 685 2.70 -11.97 3.37
N ASN A 686 3.82 -12.37 3.95
CA ASN A 686 5.15 -11.93 3.54
C ASN A 686 5.83 -13.08 2.81
N GLN A 687 6.08 -12.91 1.51
CA GLN A 687 6.83 -13.89 0.74
C GLN A 687 8.32 -13.72 1.04
N VAL A 688 8.95 -14.74 1.61
CA VAL A 688 10.39 -14.78 1.87
C VAL A 688 11.01 -15.91 1.05
N SER A 689 12.08 -15.62 0.32
CA SER A 689 12.79 -16.61 -0.49
C SER A 689 14.30 -16.42 -0.39
N ILE A 690 15.06 -17.44 -0.77
CA ILE A 690 16.52 -17.39 -0.84
C ILE A 690 16.99 -17.57 -2.28
N ASP A 691 18.10 -16.94 -2.64
CA ASP A 691 18.71 -17.13 -3.96
C ASP A 691 19.43 -18.47 -4.01
N HIS A 692 18.98 -19.37 -4.88
CA HIS A 692 19.57 -20.69 -5.06
C HIS A 692 21.02 -20.61 -5.58
N ASN A 693 21.36 -19.56 -6.34
CA ASN A 693 22.69 -19.42 -6.94
C ASN A 693 23.80 -19.17 -5.90
N ASP A 694 23.43 -18.76 -4.68
CA ASP A 694 24.38 -18.52 -3.60
C ASP A 694 24.70 -19.80 -2.80
N LEU A 695 24.00 -20.90 -3.08
CA LEU A 695 24.21 -22.20 -2.43
C LEU A 695 25.13 -23.08 -3.29
N PRO A 696 26.00 -23.90 -2.65
CA PRO A 696 26.86 -24.82 -3.40
C PRO A 696 26.04 -25.93 -4.06
N PHE A 697 26.58 -26.54 -5.12
CA PHE A 697 25.92 -27.61 -5.88
C PHE A 697 25.58 -28.86 -5.05
N ASP A 698 26.21 -29.05 -3.90
CA ASP A 698 25.92 -30.14 -2.97
C ASP A 698 24.79 -29.80 -1.96
N ALA A 699 24.15 -28.64 -2.07
CA ALA A 699 23.01 -28.24 -1.26
C ALA A 699 21.68 -28.60 -1.95
N ILE A 700 20.87 -29.46 -1.30
CA ILE A 700 19.50 -29.75 -1.73
C ILE A 700 18.52 -28.98 -0.85
N LEU A 701 17.50 -28.40 -1.51
CA LEU A 701 16.47 -27.55 -0.92
C LEU A 701 15.09 -28.19 -1.09
N ASP A 702 14.36 -28.37 0.01
CA ASP A 702 12.96 -28.82 -0.08
C ASP A 702 12.05 -27.70 -0.59
N ARG A 703 12.35 -26.44 -0.21
CA ARG A 703 11.61 -25.23 -0.61
C ARG A 703 12.54 -24.02 -0.70
N LEU A 704 12.41 -23.25 -1.77
CA LEU A 704 13.10 -21.96 -1.99
C LEU A 704 12.34 -20.76 -1.45
N ARG A 705 11.07 -20.97 -1.05
CA ARG A 705 10.14 -19.92 -0.66
C ARG A 705 9.29 -20.36 0.53
N LEU A 706 9.14 -19.46 1.49
CA LEU A 706 8.25 -19.56 2.64
C LEU A 706 7.34 -18.34 2.67
N ASP A 707 6.12 -18.51 3.15
CA ASP A 707 5.22 -17.39 3.40
C ASP A 707 5.05 -17.23 4.90
N ALA A 708 5.39 -16.05 5.41
CA ALA A 708 5.32 -15.71 6.83
C ALA A 708 4.15 -14.76 7.10
N VAL A 709 3.32 -15.12 8.09
CA VAL A 709 2.19 -14.29 8.55
C VAL A 709 2.40 -14.01 10.04
N PRO A 710 3.18 -12.99 10.42
CA PRO A 710 3.52 -12.73 11.81
C PRO A 710 2.41 -11.99 12.58
N TYR A 711 2.37 -12.16 13.91
CA TYR A 711 1.58 -11.33 14.81
C TYR A 711 2.19 -9.93 14.96
N LEU A 712 1.36 -8.92 15.19
CA LEU A 712 1.80 -7.54 15.37
C LEU A 712 2.90 -7.43 16.44
N ARG A 713 3.96 -6.65 16.14
CA ARG A 713 5.09 -6.41 17.05
C ARG A 713 5.79 -7.68 17.54
N SER A 714 5.77 -8.74 16.73
CA SER A 714 6.39 -10.02 17.05
C SER A 714 7.45 -10.42 16.03
N GLY A 715 8.44 -11.17 16.50
CA GLY A 715 9.47 -11.77 15.66
C GLY A 715 9.15 -13.22 15.29
N VAL A 716 9.45 -13.63 14.05
CA VAL A 716 9.32 -15.02 13.58
C VAL A 716 10.66 -15.59 13.10
N LEU A 717 10.93 -16.85 13.46
CA LEU A 717 12.07 -17.61 12.92
C LEU A 717 11.63 -18.37 11.68
N LEU A 718 12.29 -18.13 10.55
CA LEU A 718 12.03 -18.78 9.26
C LEU A 718 13.22 -19.67 8.92
N GLU A 719 13.05 -20.96 9.10
CA GLU A 719 14.10 -21.95 8.83
C GLU A 719 13.92 -22.54 7.43
N PHE A 720 14.92 -22.36 6.57
CA PHE A 720 15.00 -23.03 5.29
C PHE A 720 15.71 -24.38 5.50
N PRO A 721 15.04 -25.52 5.29
CA PRO A 721 15.65 -26.82 5.39
C PRO A 721 16.60 -27.01 4.21
N VAL A 722 17.89 -26.78 4.45
CA VAL A 722 18.96 -27.06 3.48
C VAL A 722 19.75 -28.24 3.99
N HIS A 723 19.93 -29.24 3.14
CA HIS A 723 20.71 -30.42 3.49
C HIS A 723 21.84 -30.63 2.49
N ARG A 724 23.03 -30.87 3.04
CA ARG A 724 24.21 -31.19 2.25
C ARG A 724 24.13 -32.64 1.78
N VAL A 725 24.16 -32.85 0.48
CA VAL A 725 24.26 -34.16 -0.15
C VAL A 725 25.62 -34.27 -0.81
N ARG A 726 26.49 -35.05 -0.18
CA ARG A 726 27.67 -35.56 -0.87
C ARG A 726 27.18 -36.63 -1.83
N ALA A 727 27.32 -36.37 -3.13
CA ALA A 727 27.07 -37.37 -4.15
C ALA A 727 28.40 -38.01 -4.57
N ALA A 728 28.38 -39.30 -4.86
CA ALA A 728 29.51 -40.00 -5.44
C ALA A 728 29.03 -40.75 -6.69
N THR A 729 29.81 -40.66 -7.76
CA THR A 729 29.68 -41.56 -8.91
C THR A 729 30.62 -42.73 -8.69
N LEU A 730 30.05 -43.92 -8.56
CA LEU A 730 30.80 -45.15 -8.40
C LEU A 730 30.98 -45.81 -9.77
N HIS A 731 32.20 -46.21 -10.10
CA HIS A 731 32.44 -47.13 -11.22
C HIS A 731 32.47 -48.55 -10.68
N VAL A 732 31.45 -49.33 -11.04
CA VAL A 732 31.31 -50.72 -10.61
C VAL A 732 31.80 -51.63 -11.73
N LEU A 733 32.90 -52.34 -11.44
CA LEU A 733 33.49 -53.35 -12.32
C LEU A 733 33.19 -54.75 -11.76
N LEU A 734 33.01 -55.72 -12.66
CA LEU A 734 32.96 -57.14 -12.34
C LEU A 734 34.37 -57.66 -11.99
N GLU A 735 34.48 -58.86 -11.41
CA GLU A 735 35.77 -59.47 -11.04
C GLU A 735 36.74 -59.63 -12.23
N ASP A 736 36.21 -59.68 -13.45
CA ASP A 736 36.99 -59.75 -14.70
C ASP A 736 37.45 -58.36 -15.21
N GLY A 737 37.15 -57.29 -14.48
CA GLY A 737 37.50 -55.91 -14.83
C GLY A 737 36.54 -55.24 -15.83
N THR A 738 35.47 -55.92 -16.28
CA THR A 738 34.48 -55.33 -17.19
C THR A 738 33.43 -54.49 -16.45
N PRO A 739 32.89 -53.41 -17.03
CA PRO A 739 31.89 -52.59 -16.36
C PRO A 739 30.55 -53.30 -16.19
N LEU A 740 29.88 -53.08 -15.06
CA LEU A 740 28.57 -53.66 -14.79
C LEU A 740 27.55 -53.25 -15.89
N PRO A 741 26.70 -54.17 -16.39
CA PRO A 741 25.76 -53.87 -17.47
C PRO A 741 24.75 -52.77 -17.10
N SER A 742 24.44 -51.91 -18.08
CA SER A 742 23.41 -50.86 -17.94
C SER A 742 22.05 -51.49 -17.60
N GLY A 743 21.34 -50.88 -16.65
CA GLY A 743 20.05 -51.36 -16.14
C GLY A 743 20.13 -52.36 -15.00
N ALA A 744 21.34 -52.75 -14.56
CA ALA A 744 21.52 -53.48 -13.30
C ALA A 744 21.09 -52.60 -12.12
N LEU A 745 20.50 -53.22 -11.08
CA LEU A 745 20.02 -52.50 -9.89
C LEU A 745 20.97 -52.74 -8.72
N ALA A 746 21.64 -51.68 -8.26
CA ALA A 746 22.48 -51.70 -7.08
C ALA A 746 21.68 -51.43 -5.80
N ARG A 747 21.98 -52.16 -4.72
CA ARG A 747 21.29 -52.03 -3.42
C ARG A 747 22.29 -51.98 -2.28
N PHE A 748 22.53 -50.78 -1.75
CA PHE A 748 23.48 -50.52 -0.68
C PHE A 748 22.93 -50.99 0.69
N GLU A 749 23.80 -51.55 1.57
CA GLU A 749 23.36 -52.00 2.90
C GLU A 749 22.87 -50.79 3.71
N GLY A 750 21.65 -50.87 4.25
CA GLY A 750 21.04 -49.80 5.07
C GLY A 750 20.04 -48.88 4.35
N LYS A 751 19.79 -49.05 3.04
CA LYS A 751 18.66 -48.41 2.35
C LYS A 751 17.84 -49.42 1.53
N ASP A 752 16.51 -49.28 1.57
CA ASP A 752 15.61 -50.08 0.73
C ASP A 752 15.58 -49.64 -0.74
N LYS A 753 16.11 -48.45 -1.04
CA LYS A 753 16.09 -47.81 -2.37
C LYS A 753 17.10 -48.47 -3.31
N GLN A 754 16.64 -48.90 -4.49
CA GLN A 754 17.47 -49.47 -5.55
C GLN A 754 17.96 -48.36 -6.49
N PHE A 755 19.22 -48.45 -6.93
CA PHE A 755 19.86 -47.47 -7.80
C PHE A 755 20.20 -48.12 -9.15
N PRO A 756 19.68 -47.61 -10.28
CA PRO A 756 20.03 -48.13 -11.59
C PRO A 756 21.47 -47.77 -11.96
N VAL A 757 22.19 -48.74 -12.52
CA VAL A 757 23.54 -48.54 -13.06
C VAL A 757 23.44 -48.10 -14.52
N ALA A 758 24.12 -47.00 -14.83
CA ALA A 758 24.16 -46.39 -16.15
C ALA A 758 25.21 -47.06 -17.05
N LEU A 759 25.44 -46.48 -18.23
CA LEU A 759 26.49 -46.91 -19.15
C LEU A 759 27.87 -46.88 -18.45
N ARG A 760 28.76 -47.81 -18.84
CA ARG A 760 30.13 -47.94 -18.28
C ARG A 760 30.19 -48.28 -16.78
N GLY A 761 29.15 -48.93 -16.25
CA GLY A 761 29.12 -49.38 -14.85
C GLY A 761 29.00 -48.24 -13.84
N GLU A 762 28.56 -47.05 -14.27
CA GLU A 762 28.44 -45.87 -13.40
C GLU A 762 27.16 -45.93 -12.56
N ALA A 763 27.27 -45.80 -11.24
CA ALA A 763 26.14 -45.71 -10.32
C ALA A 763 26.22 -44.41 -9.52
N TYR A 764 25.17 -43.60 -9.58
CA TYR A 764 25.08 -42.35 -8.83
C TYR A 764 24.49 -42.59 -7.44
N LEU A 765 25.23 -42.21 -6.39
CA LEU A 765 24.82 -42.40 -5.01
C LEU A 765 24.73 -41.06 -4.27
N GLU A 766 23.55 -40.80 -3.70
CA GLU A 766 23.33 -39.69 -2.77
C GLU A 766 23.63 -40.15 -1.32
N ARG A 767 24.69 -39.58 -0.71
CA ARG A 767 25.29 -39.89 0.63
C ARG A 767 26.15 -41.17 0.69
N PRO A 768 27.48 -41.10 0.44
CA PRO A 768 28.37 -42.27 0.38
C PRO A 768 28.89 -42.81 1.73
N ASP A 769 28.35 -42.39 2.88
CA ASP A 769 28.87 -42.77 4.21
C ASP A 769 28.57 -44.23 4.64
N TYR A 770 28.35 -45.16 3.71
CA TYR A 770 27.82 -46.52 3.99
C TYR A 770 28.59 -47.63 3.25
N SER A 771 28.59 -48.85 3.81
CA SER A 771 29.06 -50.07 3.13
C SER A 771 28.05 -50.57 2.08
N ALA A 772 28.53 -51.08 0.95
CA ALA A 772 27.71 -51.44 -0.20
C ALA A 772 27.55 -52.96 -0.38
N GLY A 773 26.35 -53.43 -0.72
CA GLY A 773 26.08 -54.77 -1.28
C GLY A 773 25.49 -54.65 -2.69
N LEU A 774 25.50 -55.71 -3.50
CA LEU A 774 24.89 -55.73 -4.84
C LEU A 774 23.96 -56.93 -5.00
N SER A 775 22.85 -56.76 -5.74
CA SER A 775 21.91 -57.82 -6.09
C SER A 775 21.53 -57.73 -7.57
N GLY A 776 21.91 -58.73 -8.37
CA GLY A 776 21.59 -58.75 -9.80
C GLY A 776 20.16 -59.26 -10.09
N ALA A 777 19.61 -58.85 -11.23
CA ALA A 777 18.40 -59.41 -11.82
C ALA A 777 18.66 -60.88 -12.21
N GLY A 778 18.47 -61.78 -11.25
CA GLY A 778 18.82 -63.20 -11.35
C GLY A 778 18.98 -63.94 -10.01
N GLY A 779 18.81 -63.26 -8.87
CA GLY A 779 18.71 -63.91 -7.55
C GLY A 779 20.05 -64.31 -6.90
N ARG A 780 21.20 -63.94 -7.47
CA ARG A 780 22.51 -64.03 -6.79
C ARG A 780 22.91 -62.67 -6.22
N SER A 781 23.12 -62.61 -4.90
CA SER A 781 23.64 -61.45 -4.19
C SER A 781 25.12 -61.70 -3.85
N GLN A 782 25.96 -60.70 -4.11
CA GLN A 782 27.38 -60.70 -3.73
C GLN A 782 27.66 -59.51 -2.81
N ARG A 783 28.44 -59.76 -1.74
CA ARG A 783 28.88 -58.75 -0.78
C ARG A 783 30.24 -58.21 -1.22
N ILE A 784 30.40 -56.89 -1.31
CA ILE A 784 31.68 -56.24 -1.61
C ILE A 784 32.22 -55.60 -0.31
N GLY A 785 33.52 -55.77 -0.07
CA GLY A 785 34.23 -55.25 1.11
C GLY A 785 34.40 -53.72 1.13
N HIS A 786 34.92 -53.22 2.26
CA HIS A 786 35.02 -51.82 2.66
C HIS A 786 35.50 -50.82 1.58
N LEU A 787 34.83 -49.67 1.53
CA LEU A 787 35.25 -48.47 0.79
C LEU A 787 36.55 -47.89 1.37
N LEU A 788 37.60 -47.84 0.56
CA LEU A 788 38.81 -47.06 0.85
C LEU A 788 38.54 -45.57 0.57
N ARG A 789 38.79 -44.71 1.56
CA ARG A 789 38.76 -43.25 1.41
C ARG A 789 39.87 -42.79 0.47
N GLY A 790 39.50 -42.13 -0.63
CA GLY A 790 40.37 -41.32 -1.49
C GLY A 790 40.01 -39.86 -1.38
#